data_AF-A0A017SIS5-F1
#
_entry.id   AF-A0A017SIS5-F1
#
_cell.length_a   1.000
_cell.length_b   1.000
_cell.length_c   1.000
_cell.angle_alpha   90.00
_cell.angle_beta   90.00
_cell.angle_gamma   90.00
#
_symmetry.space_group_name_H-M   'P 1'
#
loop_
_entity.id
_entity.type
_entity.pdbx_description
1 polymer ?
#
loop_
_entity_poly.entity_id
_entity_poly.type
_entity_poly.pdbx_seq_one_letter_code
_entity_poly.pdbx_strand_id
1 'polypeptide(L)'
;METVPFTLDLPTCLCTAFALSMMPIAYFFSTALIPSTEKRNRFLFFWHAYDALTHLFVEGSFLYECFTSYVSVPAGLNREPFFLGIKDRVYGAAYGTGPSARLWQEYAKADFRWATADANVVALELLTVFLGGPAAIYICYLLWKSSSSRTTASSRGAAKAKLWLVAPALATAELYGGWMTFAPEWLTGSAQLETGNAVYLWFYLFFFNTLWVWIPGWILWESAKELRAAFVTAETDERKSQSPPSSFMHLTFILLSCSTAIAFCTAYTTVSIMSYNAYPPHQPYGHPPPQGYPGQPPYPQQQPGFGSPPPQGYYPPPQGQFGHPPPQAGYGAPPPQAPYPPGPGFHGPSPQPPFGGPGYPQHGGPGPVPGPYGAPPAPAGPSHFAPPPMPHGPPAMPSLGYSPGQMAPGDFRQQADLLRKSMKGFGTDEKTLIQVLAKLDPLQSAAVRSTYSSHIKRDLHKDVKSETSSYLRQGLLAIIDGPLMHDVALAREAVEGIGTKEWLLNDVLLSRSNADLNAIKTAYEHTYRRSLQKDVEGDLSFKTATLFANVLRANRHEESTPINPQLVHDEAKTIHNATSARIVNNVDEVCGIFARSSDNEIRAINRAFTDRYHTSLEKHLESQFSGHMKDALLHMLQTALDPAMRAADLMEDCMKGMGTKDEKLVVRAVRVHWNRAHLDQVKGAYRLKYKTELAARVRGETSGDYGRLMVALVE
;
A
#
# COMPACT_ATOMS: atom_id res chain seq x y z
N MET A 1 -2.78 -43.00 1.48
CA MET A 1 -3.06 -43.15 2.93
C MET A 1 -4.29 -44.04 3.05
N GLU A 2 -4.22 -45.10 3.85
CA GLU A 2 -5.43 -45.84 4.23
C GLU A 2 -6.34 -44.90 5.02
N THR A 3 -7.62 -44.85 4.66
CA THR A 3 -8.61 -44.01 5.33
C THR A 3 -8.70 -44.39 6.80
N VAL A 4 -8.52 -43.43 7.71
CA VAL A 4 -8.69 -43.71 9.15
C VAL A 4 -10.18 -43.97 9.43
N PRO A 5 -10.57 -45.18 9.88
CA PRO A 5 -11.96 -45.45 10.19
C PRO A 5 -12.39 -44.61 11.40
N PHE A 6 -13.55 -43.98 11.29
CA PHE A 6 -14.10 -43.22 12.41
C PHE A 6 -14.60 -44.18 13.49
N THR A 7 -14.15 -43.98 14.73
CA THR A 7 -14.58 -44.75 15.89
C THR A 7 -15.16 -43.82 16.94
N LEU A 8 -16.43 -44.00 17.28
CA LEU A 8 -17.06 -43.28 18.38
C LEU A 8 -16.75 -43.97 19.71
N ASP A 9 -15.53 -43.80 20.19
CA ASP A 9 -15.09 -44.33 21.48
C ASP A 9 -15.34 -43.34 22.64
N LEU A 10 -15.07 -43.78 23.87
CA LEU A 10 -15.27 -42.94 25.06
C LEU A 10 -14.45 -41.63 25.01
N PRO A 11 -13.15 -41.63 24.64
CA PRO A 11 -12.38 -40.42 24.40
C PRO A 11 -13.03 -39.47 23.39
N THR A 12 -13.45 -39.95 22.21
CA THR A 12 -14.13 -39.13 21.19
C THR A 12 -15.40 -38.50 21.75
N CYS A 13 -16.22 -39.28 22.47
CA CYS A 13 -17.44 -38.78 23.12
C CYS A 13 -17.14 -37.67 24.15
N LEU A 14 -16.14 -37.87 25.03
CA LEU A 14 -15.80 -36.91 26.08
C LEU A 14 -15.20 -35.62 25.50
N CYS A 15 -14.31 -35.71 24.51
CA CYS A 15 -13.71 -34.55 23.85
C CYS A 15 -14.76 -33.75 23.09
N THR A 16 -15.64 -34.43 22.36
CA THR A 16 -16.75 -33.79 21.64
C THR A 16 -17.74 -33.14 22.62
N ALA A 17 -18.09 -33.82 23.72
CA ALA A 17 -18.96 -33.25 24.74
C ALA A 17 -18.35 -32.01 25.40
N PHE A 18 -17.04 -32.02 25.68
CA PHE A 18 -16.33 -30.87 26.21
C PHE A 18 -16.36 -29.69 25.23
N ALA A 19 -15.98 -29.90 23.96
CA ALA A 19 -15.99 -28.85 22.94
C ALA A 19 -17.40 -28.26 22.75
N LEU A 20 -18.44 -29.11 22.70
CA LEU A 20 -19.82 -28.68 22.55
C LEU A 20 -20.39 -28.00 23.80
N SER A 21 -19.82 -28.22 24.99
CA SER A 21 -20.30 -27.63 26.24
C SER A 21 -20.13 -26.10 26.32
N MET A 22 -19.27 -25.51 25.48
CA MET A 22 -19.10 -24.05 25.42
C MET A 22 -20.38 -23.35 24.93
N MET A 23 -21.14 -23.98 24.03
CA MET A 23 -22.38 -23.40 23.49
C MET A 23 -23.48 -23.19 24.55
N PRO A 24 -23.89 -24.20 25.35
CA PRO A 24 -24.91 -23.98 26.39
C PRO A 24 -24.44 -22.98 27.46
N ILE A 25 -23.14 -22.91 27.77
CA ILE A 25 -22.58 -21.90 28.69
C ILE A 25 -22.75 -20.50 28.10
N ALA A 26 -22.33 -20.30 26.85
CA ALA A 26 -22.49 -19.02 26.14
C ALA A 26 -23.97 -18.61 26.03
N TYR A 27 -24.85 -19.58 25.78
CA TYR A 27 -26.29 -19.36 25.68
C TYR A 27 -26.89 -18.92 27.03
N PHE A 28 -26.49 -19.58 28.12
CA PHE A 28 -26.89 -19.18 29.47
C PHE A 28 -26.52 -17.72 29.75
N PHE A 29 -25.26 -17.33 29.51
CA PHE A 29 -24.84 -15.94 29.73
C PHE A 29 -25.56 -14.94 28.83
N SER A 30 -25.78 -15.29 27.55
CA SER A 30 -26.56 -14.45 26.62
C SER A 30 -27.97 -14.17 27.14
N THR A 31 -28.66 -15.22 27.61
CA THR A 31 -30.03 -15.09 28.11
C THR A 31 -30.12 -14.40 29.47
N ALA A 32 -29.08 -14.55 30.31
CA ALA A 32 -29.00 -13.93 31.62
C ALA A 32 -28.60 -12.44 31.57
N LEU A 33 -27.71 -12.05 30.66
CA LEU A 33 -27.09 -10.72 30.65
C LEU A 33 -27.71 -9.76 29.63
N ILE A 34 -28.36 -10.26 28.59
CA ILE A 34 -28.98 -9.42 27.55
C ILE A 34 -30.51 -9.55 27.59
N PRO A 35 -31.28 -8.45 27.53
CA PRO A 35 -32.75 -8.51 27.52
C PRO A 35 -33.34 -9.34 26.36
N SER A 36 -34.48 -10.00 26.58
CA SER A 36 -35.15 -10.85 25.58
C SER A 36 -35.69 -10.09 24.37
N THR A 37 -35.89 -8.77 24.51
CA THR A 37 -36.28 -7.86 23.44
C THR A 37 -35.16 -7.61 22.43
N GLU A 38 -33.90 -7.69 22.86
CA GLU A 38 -32.70 -7.40 22.05
C GLU A 38 -32.16 -8.67 21.38
N LYS A 39 -32.96 -9.30 20.52
CA LYS A 39 -32.65 -10.60 19.89
C LYS A 39 -31.29 -10.61 19.16
N ARG A 40 -30.97 -9.52 18.46
CA ARG A 40 -29.68 -9.37 17.76
C ARG A 40 -28.51 -9.36 18.75
N ASN A 41 -28.60 -8.54 19.80
CA ASN A 41 -27.51 -8.43 20.78
C ASN A 41 -27.38 -9.72 21.60
N ARG A 42 -28.47 -10.47 21.81
CA ARG A 42 -28.43 -11.81 22.40
C ARG A 42 -27.64 -12.79 21.55
N PHE A 43 -27.88 -12.79 20.24
CA PHE A 43 -27.14 -13.65 19.32
C PHE A 43 -25.67 -13.23 19.23
N LEU A 44 -25.38 -11.92 19.11
CA LEU A 44 -24.02 -11.41 19.14
C LEU A 44 -23.30 -11.77 20.43
N PHE A 45 -23.96 -11.64 21.59
CA PHE A 45 -23.36 -12.00 22.87
C PHE A 45 -23.10 -13.50 22.94
N PHE A 46 -24.07 -14.33 22.53
CA PHE A 46 -23.91 -15.77 22.48
C PHE A 46 -22.68 -16.17 21.64
N TRP A 47 -22.56 -15.61 20.43
CA TRP A 47 -21.42 -15.91 19.56
C TRP A 47 -20.09 -15.50 20.22
N HIS A 48 -19.95 -14.25 20.65
CA HIS A 48 -18.69 -13.76 21.21
C HIS A 48 -18.35 -14.39 22.57
N ALA A 49 -19.35 -14.90 23.30
CA ALA A 49 -19.10 -15.68 24.51
C ALA A 49 -18.63 -17.10 24.17
N TYR A 50 -19.23 -17.74 23.16
CA TYR A 50 -18.75 -19.03 22.64
C TYR A 50 -17.32 -18.91 22.08
N ASP A 51 -17.06 -17.79 21.40
CA ASP A 51 -15.79 -17.41 20.80
C ASP A 51 -14.69 -17.24 21.87
N ALA A 52 -14.95 -16.39 22.87
CA ALA A 52 -14.06 -16.24 24.02
C ALA A 52 -13.76 -17.56 24.75
N LEU A 53 -14.78 -18.41 24.92
CA LEU A 53 -14.63 -19.71 25.58
C LEU A 53 -13.77 -20.67 24.73
N THR A 54 -13.94 -20.66 23.42
CA THR A 54 -13.17 -21.49 22.48
C THR A 54 -11.71 -21.07 22.50
N HIS A 55 -11.41 -19.80 22.30
CA HIS A 55 -10.04 -19.30 22.34
C HIS A 55 -9.36 -19.58 23.68
N LEU A 56 -10.00 -19.28 24.81
CA LEU A 56 -9.34 -19.37 26.11
C LEU A 56 -9.18 -20.81 26.62
N PHE A 57 -10.16 -21.68 26.39
CA PHE A 57 -10.16 -23.02 26.97
C PHE A 57 -9.80 -24.11 25.97
N VAL A 58 -10.25 -24.00 24.72
CA VAL A 58 -9.92 -24.98 23.68
C VAL A 58 -8.53 -24.65 23.14
N GLU A 59 -8.37 -23.54 22.41
CA GLU A 59 -7.09 -23.17 21.78
C GLU A 59 -5.99 -22.87 22.80
N GLY A 60 -6.32 -22.26 23.94
CA GLY A 60 -5.38 -22.08 25.04
C GLY A 60 -4.79 -23.41 25.53
N SER A 61 -5.57 -24.49 25.49
CA SER A 61 -5.07 -25.83 25.82
C SER A 61 -4.16 -26.41 24.72
N PHE A 62 -4.37 -26.07 23.45
CA PHE A 62 -3.47 -26.46 22.35
C PHE A 62 -2.10 -25.83 22.53
N LEU A 63 -2.08 -24.51 22.76
CA LEU A 63 -0.84 -23.80 23.01
C LEU A 63 -0.11 -24.39 24.22
N TYR A 64 -0.83 -24.64 25.31
CA TYR A 64 -0.25 -25.28 26.48
C TYR A 64 0.48 -26.59 26.10
N GLU A 65 -0.16 -27.47 25.35
CA GLU A 65 0.45 -28.73 24.90
C GLU A 65 1.64 -28.49 23.96
N CYS A 66 1.56 -27.51 23.05
CA CYS A 66 2.66 -27.16 22.14
C CYS A 66 3.92 -26.66 22.86
N PHE A 67 3.78 -26.06 24.05
CA PHE A 67 4.92 -25.57 24.82
C PHE A 67 5.38 -26.51 25.95
N THR A 68 4.55 -27.46 26.36
CA THR A 68 4.81 -28.27 27.57
C THR A 68 4.91 -29.78 27.31
N SER A 69 4.24 -30.31 26.30
CA SER A 69 4.26 -31.73 25.96
C SER A 69 5.30 -32.01 24.90
N TYR A 70 6.25 -32.90 25.21
CA TYR A 70 7.33 -33.25 24.31
C TYR A 70 7.86 -34.66 24.53
N VAL A 71 8.59 -35.17 23.54
CA VAL A 71 9.43 -36.35 23.65
C VAL A 71 10.87 -36.02 23.25
N SER A 72 11.85 -36.63 23.92
CA SER A 72 13.26 -36.49 23.56
C SER A 72 13.60 -37.31 22.31
N VAL A 73 14.47 -36.75 21.47
CA VAL A 73 14.91 -37.35 20.19
C VAL A 73 16.37 -37.78 20.29
N PRO A 74 16.73 -38.97 19.77
CA PRO A 74 18.11 -39.42 19.75
C PRO A 74 19.06 -38.45 19.03
N ALA A 75 20.30 -38.34 19.51
CA ALA A 75 21.32 -37.52 18.89
C ALA A 75 21.62 -38.00 17.46
N GLY A 76 21.69 -37.07 16.49
CA GLY A 76 22.02 -37.35 15.09
C GLY A 76 20.83 -37.43 14.13
N LEU A 77 19.59 -37.38 14.62
CA LEU A 77 18.40 -37.29 13.75
C LEU A 77 18.18 -35.84 13.30
N ASN A 78 18.55 -35.52 12.06
CA ASN A 78 18.29 -34.21 11.45
C ASN A 78 16.80 -34.07 11.10
N ARG A 79 16.10 -33.18 11.79
CA ARG A 79 14.72 -32.78 11.52
C ARG A 79 14.66 -31.25 11.59
N GLU A 80 14.48 -30.60 10.46
CA GLU A 80 14.27 -29.16 10.41
C GLU A 80 12.87 -28.90 9.83
N PRO A 81 12.15 -27.87 10.31
CA PRO A 81 12.56 -26.87 11.32
C PRO A 81 12.46 -27.34 12.78
N PHE A 82 13.24 -26.71 13.68
CA PHE A 82 13.20 -26.97 15.14
C PHE A 82 12.29 -25.97 15.86
N PHE A 83 11.23 -26.45 16.50
CA PHE A 83 10.39 -25.61 17.36
C PHE A 83 11.23 -25.04 18.53
N LEU A 84 11.17 -23.72 18.74
CA LEU A 84 11.98 -22.98 19.72
C LEU A 84 13.51 -23.12 19.56
N GLY A 85 13.99 -23.61 18.42
CA GLY A 85 15.42 -23.90 18.23
C GLY A 85 15.94 -25.09 19.03
N ILE A 86 15.06 -25.89 19.65
CA ILE A 86 15.41 -27.00 20.52
C ILE A 86 15.53 -28.28 19.69
N LYS A 87 16.76 -28.81 19.57
CA LYS A 87 17.06 -29.94 18.66
C LYS A 87 16.78 -31.32 19.26
N ASP A 88 16.83 -31.44 20.59
CA ASP A 88 16.70 -32.70 21.31
C ASP A 88 15.24 -33.10 21.58
N ARG A 89 14.22 -32.30 21.20
CA ARG A 89 12.81 -32.55 21.56
C ARG A 89 11.79 -32.27 20.46
N VAL A 90 10.77 -33.11 20.30
CA VAL A 90 9.58 -32.81 19.48
C VAL A 90 8.46 -32.38 20.43
N TYR A 91 7.79 -31.27 20.12
CA TYR A 91 6.70 -30.73 20.93
C TYR A 91 5.33 -30.97 20.27
N GLY A 92 4.29 -31.05 21.10
CA GLY A 92 2.90 -31.13 20.65
C GLY A 92 2.02 -32.05 21.48
N ALA A 93 0.72 -31.94 21.26
CA ALA A 93 -0.30 -32.72 21.96
C ALA A 93 -0.16 -34.24 21.78
N ALA A 94 0.48 -34.72 20.71
CA ALA A 94 0.77 -36.14 20.49
C ALA A 94 1.54 -36.79 21.65
N TYR A 95 2.34 -36.00 22.38
CA TYR A 95 3.19 -36.49 23.47
C TYR A 95 2.60 -36.28 24.85
N GLY A 96 1.49 -35.55 24.94
CA GLY A 96 0.79 -35.32 26.20
C GLY A 96 -0.11 -36.49 26.60
N THR A 97 -0.30 -36.67 27.90
CA THR A 97 -1.17 -37.72 28.46
C THR A 97 -2.40 -37.17 29.17
N GLY A 98 -2.45 -35.86 29.40
CA GLY A 98 -3.53 -35.18 30.10
C GLY A 98 -4.79 -34.96 29.24
N PRO A 99 -5.90 -34.49 29.84
CA PRO A 99 -7.15 -34.26 29.13
C PRO A 99 -7.06 -33.29 27.95
N SER A 100 -6.27 -32.22 28.07
CA SER A 100 -5.97 -31.26 27.00
C SER A 100 -5.25 -31.92 25.82
N ALA A 101 -4.25 -32.75 26.09
CA ALA A 101 -3.59 -33.54 25.05
C ALA A 101 -4.58 -34.49 24.34
N ARG A 102 -5.48 -35.14 25.08
CA ARG A 102 -6.50 -36.03 24.50
C ARG A 102 -7.49 -35.30 23.59
N LEU A 103 -7.88 -34.08 23.95
CA LEU A 103 -8.73 -33.22 23.11
C LEU A 103 -8.10 -32.98 21.73
N TRP A 104 -6.81 -32.64 21.70
CA TRP A 104 -6.11 -32.34 20.46
C TRP A 104 -5.67 -33.57 19.68
N GLN A 105 -5.38 -34.68 20.37
CA GLN A 105 -5.20 -35.98 19.71
C GLN A 105 -6.48 -36.45 19.00
N GLU A 106 -7.66 -36.14 19.56
CA GLU A 106 -8.94 -36.44 18.92
C GLU A 106 -9.15 -35.57 17.68
N TYR A 107 -8.95 -34.26 17.79
CA TYR A 107 -9.08 -33.36 16.64
C TYR A 107 -8.03 -33.65 15.55
N ALA A 108 -6.84 -34.11 15.94
CA ALA A 108 -5.77 -34.48 15.03
C ALA A 108 -6.08 -35.67 14.11
N LYS A 109 -7.12 -36.44 14.41
CA LYS A 109 -7.64 -37.46 13.49
C LYS A 109 -8.21 -36.83 12.21
N ALA A 110 -8.66 -35.58 12.27
CA ALA A 110 -9.16 -34.81 11.14
C ALA A 110 -8.10 -33.85 10.55
N ASP A 111 -7.26 -33.23 11.39
CA ASP A 111 -6.18 -32.33 10.97
C ASP A 111 -4.90 -32.60 11.75
N PHE A 112 -3.95 -33.32 11.15
CA PHE A 112 -2.77 -33.85 11.83
C PHE A 112 -1.88 -32.77 12.44
N ARG A 113 -1.92 -31.54 11.93
CA ARG A 113 -1.08 -30.43 12.43
C ARG A 113 -1.32 -30.17 13.91
N TRP A 114 -2.55 -30.37 14.38
CA TRP A 114 -2.95 -30.18 15.78
C TRP A 114 -2.41 -31.26 16.74
N ALA A 115 -1.81 -32.32 16.23
CA ALA A 115 -1.03 -33.25 17.06
C ALA A 115 0.36 -32.69 17.43
N THR A 116 0.85 -31.71 16.66
CA THR A 116 2.24 -31.24 16.70
C THR A 116 2.31 -29.74 16.99
N ALA A 117 3.49 -29.25 17.38
CA ALA A 117 3.77 -27.82 17.44
C ALA A 117 4.06 -27.23 16.05
N ASP A 118 3.09 -27.29 15.14
CA ASP A 118 3.19 -26.68 13.81
C ASP A 118 3.33 -25.16 13.94
N ALA A 119 4.38 -24.59 13.35
CA ALA A 119 4.72 -23.18 13.53
C ALA A 119 3.66 -22.22 12.98
N ASN A 120 2.95 -22.59 11.91
CA ASN A 120 1.89 -21.76 11.34
C ASN A 120 0.67 -21.77 12.27
N VAL A 121 0.24 -22.96 12.70
CA VAL A 121 -0.91 -23.11 13.61
C VAL A 121 -0.60 -22.43 14.94
N VAL A 122 0.54 -22.73 15.57
CA VAL A 122 0.94 -22.10 16.84
C VAL A 122 1.01 -20.57 16.73
N ALA A 123 1.51 -20.02 15.63
CA ALA A 123 1.56 -18.57 15.44
C ALA A 123 0.17 -17.93 15.33
N LEU A 124 -0.79 -18.59 14.68
CA LEU A 124 -2.18 -18.15 14.64
C LEU A 124 -2.83 -18.25 16.02
N GLU A 125 -2.66 -19.38 16.69
CA GLU A 125 -3.29 -19.64 17.98
C GLU A 125 -2.76 -18.71 19.09
N LEU A 126 -1.49 -18.28 19.02
CA LEU A 126 -0.98 -17.23 19.90
C LEU A 126 -1.79 -15.93 19.78
N LEU A 127 -2.23 -15.56 18.57
CA LEU A 127 -3.01 -14.35 18.35
C LEU A 127 -4.46 -14.55 18.78
N THR A 128 -5.08 -15.69 18.47
CA THR A 128 -6.47 -15.98 18.87
C THR A 128 -6.60 -16.05 20.41
N VAL A 129 -5.67 -16.71 21.11
CA VAL A 129 -5.71 -16.82 22.57
C VAL A 129 -5.40 -15.50 23.28
N PHE A 130 -4.35 -14.78 22.87
CA PHE A 130 -3.91 -13.57 23.58
C PHE A 130 -4.56 -12.27 23.12
N LEU A 131 -5.14 -12.23 21.91
CA LEU A 131 -5.84 -11.07 21.39
C LEU A 131 -7.32 -11.36 21.10
N GLY A 132 -7.62 -12.44 20.38
CA GLY A 132 -8.99 -12.84 20.00
C GLY A 132 -9.91 -13.05 21.20
N GLY A 133 -9.54 -13.95 22.12
CA GLY A 133 -10.30 -14.25 23.34
C GLY A 133 -10.58 -13.03 24.21
N PRO A 134 -9.57 -12.21 24.56
CA PRO A 134 -9.79 -10.94 25.28
C PRO A 134 -10.67 -9.94 24.52
N ALA A 135 -10.54 -9.83 23.20
CA ALA A 135 -11.40 -8.98 22.38
C ALA A 135 -12.86 -9.46 22.38
N ALA A 136 -13.09 -10.77 22.30
CA ALA A 136 -14.41 -11.40 22.39
C ALA A 136 -15.06 -11.16 23.76
N ILE A 137 -14.30 -11.28 24.87
CA ILE A 137 -14.76 -10.89 26.22
C ILE A 137 -15.13 -9.40 26.25
N TYR A 138 -14.30 -8.54 25.67
CA TYR A 138 -14.56 -7.11 25.66
C TYR A 138 -15.83 -6.77 24.87
N ILE A 139 -16.07 -7.44 23.74
CA ILE A 139 -17.32 -7.33 22.97
C ILE A 139 -18.53 -7.77 23.82
N CYS A 140 -18.44 -8.88 24.54
CA CYS A 140 -19.47 -9.31 25.49
C CYS A 140 -19.77 -8.24 26.55
N TYR A 141 -18.73 -7.62 27.13
CA TYR A 141 -18.88 -6.51 28.07
C TYR A 141 -19.59 -5.30 27.44
N LEU A 142 -19.24 -4.94 26.20
CA LEU A 142 -19.84 -3.82 25.48
C LEU A 142 -21.30 -4.10 25.10
N LEU A 143 -21.64 -5.34 24.72
CA LEU A 143 -23.01 -5.79 24.44
C LEU A 143 -23.88 -5.73 25.69
N TRP A 144 -23.37 -6.22 26.83
CA TRP A 144 -24.05 -6.09 28.13
C TRP A 144 -24.25 -4.62 28.49
N LYS A 145 -23.19 -3.81 28.42
CA LYS A 145 -23.24 -2.39 28.80
C LYS A 145 -24.19 -1.60 27.91
N SER A 146 -24.21 -1.85 26.60
CA SER A 146 -25.10 -1.16 25.65
C SER A 146 -26.56 -1.60 25.77
N SER A 147 -26.82 -2.82 26.27
CA SER A 147 -28.16 -3.40 26.43
C SER A 147 -28.74 -3.24 27.84
N SER A 148 -27.93 -2.81 28.82
CA SER A 148 -28.33 -2.69 30.22
C SER A 148 -29.14 -1.42 30.50
N SER A 149 -30.35 -1.56 31.03
CA SER A 149 -31.20 -0.44 31.46
C SER A 149 -30.64 0.35 32.63
N ARG A 150 -29.62 -0.18 33.33
CA ARG A 150 -28.94 0.49 34.46
C ARG A 150 -27.91 1.53 34.02
N THR A 151 -27.68 1.67 32.72
CA THR A 151 -26.63 2.56 32.17
C THR A 151 -27.23 3.77 31.45
N THR A 152 -26.56 4.92 31.59
CA THR A 152 -27.02 6.18 30.98
C THR A 152 -27.02 6.09 29.45
N ALA A 153 -27.89 6.86 28.78
CA ALA A 153 -27.97 6.88 27.32
C ALA A 153 -26.61 7.19 26.65
N SER A 154 -25.87 8.17 27.18
CA SER A 154 -24.52 8.50 26.71
C SER A 154 -23.55 7.32 26.87
N SER A 155 -23.57 6.62 28.01
CA SER A 155 -22.73 5.45 28.25
C SER A 155 -23.07 4.28 27.32
N ARG A 156 -24.35 4.07 27.01
CA ARG A 156 -24.80 3.06 26.03
C ARG A 156 -24.34 3.42 24.63
N GLY A 157 -24.46 4.69 24.23
CA GLY A 157 -23.95 5.19 22.95
C GLY A 157 -22.44 4.97 22.79
N ALA A 158 -21.65 5.34 23.81
CA ALA A 158 -20.22 5.11 23.83
C ALA A 158 -19.86 3.61 23.79
N ALA A 159 -20.63 2.76 24.46
CA ALA A 159 -20.44 1.30 24.40
C ALA A 159 -20.75 0.75 23.00
N LYS A 160 -21.82 1.21 22.35
CA LYS A 160 -22.16 0.84 20.96
C LYS A 160 -21.09 1.29 19.96
N ALA A 161 -20.56 2.50 20.11
CA ALA A 161 -19.48 2.99 19.26
C ALA A 161 -18.22 2.09 19.37
N LYS A 162 -17.85 1.69 20.59
CA LYS A 162 -16.74 0.75 20.82
C LYS A 162 -17.07 -0.68 20.39
N LEU A 163 -18.34 -1.08 20.42
CA LEU A 163 -18.75 -2.41 19.98
C LEU A 163 -18.52 -2.57 18.48
N TRP A 164 -19.05 -1.63 17.70
CA TRP A 164 -18.92 -1.58 16.24
C TRP A 164 -17.52 -1.20 15.75
N LEU A 165 -16.59 -1.19 16.69
CA LEU A 165 -15.17 -1.07 16.52
C LEU A 165 -14.48 -2.43 16.48
N VAL A 166 -14.69 -3.17 17.57
CA VAL A 166 -13.88 -4.31 17.95
C VAL A 166 -14.49 -5.55 17.31
N ALA A 167 -15.83 -5.61 17.21
CA ALA A 167 -16.53 -6.70 16.54
C ALA A 167 -16.09 -6.91 15.07
N PRO A 168 -16.04 -5.88 14.20
CA PRO A 168 -15.57 -6.09 12.84
C PRO A 168 -14.06 -6.37 12.75
N ALA A 169 -13.24 -5.83 13.67
CA ALA A 169 -11.81 -6.12 13.72
C ALA A 169 -11.56 -7.59 14.07
N LEU A 170 -12.22 -8.10 15.10
CA LEU A 170 -12.17 -9.51 15.48
C LEU A 170 -12.73 -10.41 14.36
N ALA A 171 -13.90 -10.09 13.80
CA ALA A 171 -14.48 -10.86 12.70
C ALA A 171 -13.56 -10.94 11.46
N THR A 172 -12.79 -9.89 11.18
CA THR A 172 -11.80 -9.90 10.09
C THR A 172 -10.61 -10.81 10.43
N ALA A 173 -10.14 -10.76 11.68
CA ALA A 173 -9.07 -11.62 12.17
C ALA A 173 -9.47 -13.11 12.12
N GLU A 174 -10.71 -13.45 12.52
CA GLU A 174 -11.25 -14.81 12.43
C GLU A 174 -11.30 -15.33 10.99
N LEU A 175 -11.79 -14.52 10.05
CA LEU A 175 -11.82 -14.89 8.63
C LEU A 175 -10.41 -15.12 8.08
N TYR A 176 -9.46 -14.28 8.48
CA TYR A 176 -8.06 -14.45 8.10
C TYR A 176 -7.44 -15.70 8.73
N GLY A 177 -7.71 -15.97 10.01
CA GLY A 177 -7.25 -17.18 10.70
C GLY A 177 -7.75 -18.44 10.00
N GLY A 178 -9.05 -18.51 9.70
CA GLY A 178 -9.64 -19.60 8.93
C GLY A 178 -9.01 -19.75 7.54
N TRP A 179 -8.78 -18.65 6.83
CA TRP A 179 -8.05 -18.67 5.56
C TRP A 179 -6.65 -19.26 5.70
N MET A 180 -5.88 -18.82 6.69
CA MET A 180 -4.51 -19.27 6.89
C MET A 180 -4.41 -20.71 7.40
N THR A 181 -5.43 -21.21 8.08
CA THR A 181 -5.49 -22.62 8.50
C THR A 181 -5.72 -23.55 7.30
N PHE A 182 -6.54 -23.17 6.32
CA PHE A 182 -6.92 -24.07 5.23
C PHE A 182 -6.25 -23.79 3.88
N ALA A 183 -6.00 -22.53 3.52
CA ALA A 183 -5.46 -22.19 2.20
C ALA A 183 -4.08 -22.81 1.94
N PRO A 184 -3.12 -22.83 2.88
CA PRO A 184 -1.86 -23.53 2.67
C PRO A 184 -2.05 -25.03 2.38
N GLU A 185 -2.97 -25.69 3.08
CA GLU A 185 -3.27 -27.11 2.84
C GLU A 185 -3.91 -27.32 1.47
N TRP A 186 -4.87 -26.49 1.07
CA TRP A 186 -5.45 -26.59 -0.27
C TRP A 186 -4.41 -26.43 -1.39
N LEU A 187 -3.40 -25.59 -1.16
CA LEU A 187 -2.29 -25.38 -2.09
C LEU A 187 -1.28 -26.53 -2.10
N THR A 188 -1.18 -27.32 -1.02
CA THR A 188 -0.26 -28.47 -0.90
C THR A 188 -0.96 -29.83 -1.07
N GLY A 189 -2.22 -29.83 -1.51
CA GLY A 189 -2.98 -31.06 -1.76
C GLY A 189 -3.63 -31.67 -0.52
N SER A 190 -3.80 -30.88 0.54
CA SER A 190 -4.47 -31.21 1.80
C SER A 190 -3.87 -32.42 2.50
N ALA A 191 -2.54 -32.57 2.42
CA ALA A 191 -1.83 -33.75 2.91
C ALA A 191 -1.95 -33.97 4.42
N GLN A 192 -2.29 -32.93 5.19
CA GLN A 192 -2.49 -33.02 6.64
C GLN A 192 -3.96 -33.21 7.05
N LEU A 193 -4.90 -33.17 6.10
CA LEU A 193 -6.34 -33.24 6.36
C LEU A 193 -6.91 -34.61 5.96
N GLU A 194 -7.72 -35.21 6.84
CA GLU A 194 -8.42 -36.46 6.53
C GLU A 194 -9.73 -36.16 5.78
N THR A 195 -9.66 -36.17 4.45
CA THR A 195 -10.79 -35.88 3.56
C THR A 195 -11.52 -37.12 3.04
N GLY A 196 -11.01 -38.33 3.32
CA GLY A 196 -11.58 -39.59 2.85
C GLY A 196 -12.72 -40.11 3.75
N ASN A 197 -12.70 -39.77 5.03
CA ASN A 197 -13.76 -40.12 5.97
C ASN A 197 -14.85 -39.02 6.03
N ALA A 198 -16.11 -39.41 5.84
CA ALA A 198 -17.23 -38.47 5.82
C ALA A 198 -17.42 -37.69 7.13
N VAL A 199 -17.14 -38.30 8.29
CA VAL A 199 -17.29 -37.63 9.59
C VAL A 199 -16.19 -36.60 9.79
N TYR A 200 -14.93 -36.95 9.51
CA TYR A 200 -13.83 -35.99 9.61
C TYR A 200 -13.99 -34.84 8.61
N LEU A 201 -14.37 -35.14 7.36
CA LEU A 201 -14.60 -34.11 6.35
C LEU A 201 -15.79 -33.21 6.69
N TRP A 202 -16.99 -33.76 6.87
CA TRP A 202 -18.20 -32.94 6.93
C TRP A 202 -18.50 -32.40 8.33
N PHE A 203 -18.19 -33.16 9.37
CA PHE A 203 -18.48 -32.74 10.74
C PHE A 203 -17.31 -31.96 11.34
N TYR A 204 -16.09 -32.51 11.34
CA TYR A 204 -14.94 -31.84 11.96
C TYR A 204 -14.45 -30.66 11.12
N LEU A 205 -14.15 -30.90 9.84
CA LEU A 205 -13.53 -29.88 8.98
C LEU A 205 -14.56 -28.91 8.39
N PHE A 206 -15.68 -29.38 7.85
CA PHE A 206 -16.62 -28.48 7.16
C PHE A 206 -17.54 -27.73 8.12
N PHE A 207 -18.33 -28.44 8.95
CA PHE A 207 -19.40 -27.84 9.75
C PHE A 207 -18.89 -26.78 10.73
N PHE A 208 -17.93 -27.12 11.60
CA PHE A 208 -17.43 -26.18 12.61
C PHE A 208 -16.73 -24.97 11.98
N ASN A 209 -15.93 -25.16 10.94
CA ASN A 209 -15.24 -24.06 10.28
C ASN A 209 -16.18 -23.18 9.46
N THR A 210 -17.29 -23.73 8.94
CA THR A 210 -18.31 -22.93 8.25
C THR A 210 -18.95 -21.90 9.19
N LEU A 211 -19.15 -22.22 10.47
CA LEU A 211 -19.66 -21.26 11.46
C LEU A 211 -18.73 -20.04 11.60
N TRP A 212 -17.42 -20.30 11.61
CA TRP A 212 -16.34 -19.30 11.66
C TRP A 212 -16.17 -18.47 10.39
N VAL A 213 -16.90 -18.79 9.31
CA VAL A 213 -16.97 -17.95 8.11
C VAL A 213 -18.26 -17.15 8.08
N TRP A 214 -19.39 -17.83 8.24
CA TRP A 214 -20.71 -17.20 8.06
C TRP A 214 -21.02 -16.18 9.14
N ILE A 215 -20.71 -16.48 10.40
CA ILE A 215 -21.06 -15.58 11.51
C ILE A 215 -20.17 -14.33 11.51
N PRO A 216 -18.84 -14.42 11.35
CA PRO A 216 -18.01 -13.24 11.12
C PRO A 216 -18.42 -12.43 9.89
N GLY A 217 -18.75 -13.08 8.76
CA GLY A 217 -19.29 -12.40 7.58
C GLY A 217 -20.58 -11.63 7.87
N TRP A 218 -21.50 -12.21 8.66
CA TRP A 218 -22.71 -11.52 9.11
C TRP A 218 -22.41 -10.37 10.07
N ILE A 219 -21.45 -10.51 10.99
CA ILE A 219 -21.01 -9.44 11.90
C ILE A 219 -20.44 -8.25 11.12
N LEU A 220 -19.64 -8.50 10.07
CA LEU A 220 -19.13 -7.44 9.20
C LEU A 220 -20.27 -6.69 8.50
N TRP A 221 -21.28 -7.42 8.01
CA TRP A 221 -22.44 -6.83 7.38
C TRP A 221 -23.29 -5.98 8.35
N GLU A 222 -23.55 -6.48 9.57
CA GLU A 222 -24.26 -5.71 10.60
C GLU A 222 -23.46 -4.49 11.05
N SER A 223 -22.15 -4.62 11.21
CA SER A 223 -21.25 -3.50 11.55
C SER A 223 -21.31 -2.42 10.47
N ALA A 224 -21.27 -2.80 9.20
CA ALA A 224 -21.37 -1.85 8.08
C ALA A 224 -22.71 -1.09 8.09
N LYS A 225 -23.82 -1.75 8.39
CA LYS A 225 -25.13 -1.10 8.51
C LYS A 225 -25.16 -0.09 9.66
N GLU A 226 -24.67 -0.47 10.83
CA GLU A 226 -24.71 0.35 12.04
C GLU A 226 -23.79 1.57 11.91
N LEU A 227 -22.59 1.38 11.36
CA LEU A 227 -21.68 2.48 11.05
C LEU A 227 -22.31 3.42 10.00
N ARG A 228 -22.86 2.89 8.91
CA ARG A 228 -23.55 3.70 7.90
C ARG A 228 -24.71 4.49 8.50
N ALA A 229 -25.55 3.86 9.32
CA ALA A 229 -26.68 4.52 9.97
C ALA A 229 -26.22 5.64 10.92
N ALA A 230 -25.14 5.42 11.67
CA ALA A 230 -24.55 6.41 12.56
C ALA A 230 -24.01 7.62 11.78
N PHE A 231 -23.27 7.40 10.69
CA PHE A 231 -22.76 8.48 9.84
C PHE A 231 -23.87 9.27 9.16
N VAL A 232 -24.88 8.58 8.62
CA VAL A 232 -26.04 9.24 8.00
C VAL A 232 -26.80 10.07 9.03
N THR A 233 -27.04 9.52 10.23
CA THR A 233 -27.77 10.24 11.30
C THR A 233 -27.00 11.47 11.76
N ALA A 234 -25.69 11.36 11.99
CA ALA A 234 -24.83 12.47 12.37
C ALA A 234 -24.89 13.60 11.33
N GLU A 235 -24.78 13.29 10.04
CA GLU A 235 -24.88 14.26 8.95
C GLU A 235 -26.28 14.91 8.86
N THR A 236 -27.35 14.16 9.15
CA THR A 236 -28.72 14.71 9.12
C THR A 236 -29.07 15.55 10.34
N ASP A 237 -28.47 15.28 11.50
CA ASP A 237 -28.69 16.05 12.73
C ASP A 237 -27.81 17.32 12.78
N GLU A 238 -26.62 17.31 12.16
CA GLU A 238 -25.82 18.53 11.94
C GLU A 238 -26.57 19.57 11.08
N ARG A 239 -27.50 19.14 10.21
CA ARG A 239 -28.42 20.07 9.51
C ARG A 239 -29.44 20.73 10.43
N LYS A 240 -29.63 20.25 11.67
CA LYS A 240 -30.59 20.78 12.66
C LYS A 240 -29.94 21.51 13.84
N SER A 241 -28.66 21.26 14.18
CA SER A 241 -27.96 21.99 15.25
C SER A 241 -26.72 22.71 14.73
N GLN A 242 -26.71 24.05 14.87
CA GLN A 242 -25.62 24.96 14.45
C GLN A 242 -24.33 24.88 15.30
N SER A 243 -23.86 23.69 15.69
CA SER A 243 -22.54 23.54 16.32
C SER A 243 -22.01 22.09 16.28
N PRO A 244 -20.78 21.84 15.80
CA PRO A 244 -20.22 20.49 15.72
C PRO A 244 -19.46 20.08 17.01
N PRO A 245 -19.58 18.84 17.51
CA PRO A 245 -18.66 18.31 18.51
C PRO A 245 -17.42 17.69 17.84
N SER A 246 -16.24 18.19 18.22
CA SER A 246 -14.91 17.88 17.66
C SER A 246 -14.34 16.47 17.94
N SER A 247 -15.09 15.58 18.57
CA SER A 247 -14.53 14.33 19.15
C SER A 247 -14.83 13.04 18.39
N PHE A 248 -15.62 13.08 17.30
CA PHE A 248 -16.05 11.85 16.60
C PHE A 248 -15.10 11.40 15.48
N MET A 249 -14.47 12.33 14.74
CA MET A 249 -13.55 12.00 13.64
C MET A 249 -12.20 11.42 14.08
N HIS A 250 -11.72 11.76 15.29
CA HIS A 250 -10.50 11.18 15.85
C HIS A 250 -10.67 9.71 16.24
N LEU A 251 -11.89 9.28 16.54
CA LEU A 251 -12.14 7.87 16.78
C LEU A 251 -11.95 7.15 15.45
N THR A 252 -12.76 7.39 14.40
CA THR A 252 -12.78 6.63 13.12
C THR A 252 -11.39 6.38 12.50
N PHE A 253 -10.46 7.31 12.61
CA PHE A 253 -9.09 7.16 12.12
C PHE A 253 -8.26 6.15 12.93
N ILE A 254 -8.39 6.13 14.25
CA ILE A 254 -7.75 5.13 15.14
C ILE A 254 -8.31 3.71 14.87
N LEU A 255 -9.54 3.62 14.37
CA LEU A 255 -10.32 2.37 14.28
C LEU A 255 -10.04 1.56 13.03
N LEU A 256 -9.87 2.26 11.90
CA LEU A 256 -9.36 1.65 10.69
C LEU A 256 -7.90 1.26 10.89
N SER A 257 -7.12 2.11 11.57
CA SER A 257 -5.70 1.86 11.87
C SER A 257 -5.47 0.63 12.73
N CYS A 258 -6.27 0.38 13.77
CA CYS A 258 -6.13 -0.82 14.61
C CYS A 258 -6.57 -2.11 13.90
N SER A 259 -7.64 -2.05 13.09
CA SER A 259 -8.12 -3.21 12.33
C SER A 259 -7.14 -3.60 11.21
N THR A 260 -6.58 -2.59 10.53
CA THR A 260 -5.51 -2.78 9.54
C THR A 260 -4.22 -3.21 10.21
N ALA A 261 -3.83 -2.68 11.37
CA ALA A 261 -2.61 -3.08 12.07
C ALA A 261 -2.66 -4.52 12.58
N ILE A 262 -3.82 -5.01 13.04
CA ILE A 262 -3.98 -6.44 13.41
C ILE A 262 -3.89 -7.30 12.16
N ALA A 263 -4.60 -6.97 11.08
CA ALA A 263 -4.49 -7.70 9.81
C ALA A 263 -3.07 -7.66 9.21
N PHE A 264 -2.35 -6.54 9.36
CA PHE A 264 -0.96 -6.38 8.91
C PHE A 264 0.02 -7.17 9.77
N CYS A 265 -0.14 -7.15 11.09
CA CYS A 265 0.69 -7.96 11.99
C CYS A 265 0.48 -9.46 11.73
N THR A 266 -0.75 -9.90 11.49
CA THR A 266 -1.03 -11.31 11.15
C THR A 266 -0.46 -11.65 9.77
N ALA A 267 -0.67 -10.82 8.75
CA ALA A 267 -0.11 -11.02 7.40
C ALA A 267 1.42 -11.01 7.36
N TYR A 268 2.07 -10.08 8.07
CA TYR A 268 3.53 -9.93 8.10
C TYR A 268 4.21 -11.07 8.86
N THR A 269 3.59 -11.55 9.95
CA THR A 269 4.07 -12.72 10.70
C THR A 269 3.94 -13.99 9.84
N THR A 270 2.81 -14.16 9.13
CA THR A 270 2.59 -15.29 8.23
C THR A 270 3.54 -15.31 7.02
N VAL A 271 3.75 -14.19 6.33
CA VAL A 271 4.67 -14.11 5.19
C VAL A 271 6.11 -14.40 5.62
N SER A 272 6.49 -14.00 6.84
CA SER A 272 7.79 -14.31 7.41
C SER A 272 7.95 -15.81 7.75
N ILE A 273 6.89 -16.48 8.21
CA ILE A 273 6.92 -17.93 8.50
C ILE A 273 6.87 -18.77 7.20
N MET A 274 6.08 -18.35 6.21
CA MET A 274 6.03 -19.01 4.89
C MET A 274 7.37 -18.92 4.14
N SER A 275 8.17 -17.88 4.42
CA SER A 275 9.54 -17.75 3.88
C SER A 275 10.56 -18.71 4.53
N TYR A 276 10.21 -19.33 5.67
CA TYR A 276 11.06 -20.28 6.41
C TYR A 276 10.72 -21.76 6.17
N ASN A 277 9.52 -22.08 5.69
CA ASN A 277 9.07 -23.46 5.44
C ASN A 277 9.26 -23.90 3.99
N ALA A 278 10.52 -24.05 3.55
CA ALA A 278 10.83 -24.93 2.44
C ALA A 278 10.79 -26.38 2.94
N TYR A 279 9.64 -27.05 2.83
CA TYR A 279 9.52 -28.48 3.14
C TYR A 279 10.44 -29.31 2.23
N PRO A 280 11.40 -30.10 2.76
CA PRO A 280 11.94 -31.23 2.02
C PRO A 280 10.89 -32.37 1.99
N PRO A 281 10.94 -33.27 1.00
CA PRO A 281 9.99 -34.38 0.91
C PRO A 281 10.17 -35.34 2.11
N HIS A 282 9.12 -35.47 2.94
CA HIS A 282 9.12 -36.40 4.07
C HIS A 282 8.94 -37.86 3.61
N GLN A 283 9.80 -38.74 4.11
CA GLN A 283 9.59 -40.19 4.10
C GLN A 283 8.45 -40.58 5.05
N PRO A 284 7.74 -41.69 4.78
CA PRO A 284 6.60 -42.11 5.59
C PRO A 284 7.05 -42.60 6.97
N TYR A 285 6.66 -41.89 8.03
CA TYR A 285 6.84 -42.35 9.40
C TYR A 285 5.84 -43.46 9.73
N GLY A 286 6.36 -44.60 10.18
CA GLY A 286 5.58 -45.76 10.59
C GLY A 286 4.85 -45.58 11.92
N HIS A 287 3.71 -46.26 12.04
CA HIS A 287 2.87 -46.35 13.23
C HIS A 287 3.66 -46.78 14.49
N PRO A 288 3.42 -46.16 15.67
CA PRO A 288 3.77 -46.79 16.93
C PRO A 288 2.75 -47.90 17.28
N PRO A 289 3.20 -49.05 17.81
CA PRO A 289 2.29 -50.14 18.18
C PRO A 289 1.48 -49.78 19.44
N PRO A 290 0.25 -50.30 19.60
CA PRO A 290 -0.60 -50.00 20.75
C PRO A 290 -0.12 -50.76 22.00
N GLN A 291 0.13 -50.07 23.12
CA GLN A 291 0.40 -50.67 24.42
C GLN A 291 -0.82 -50.57 25.35
N GLY A 292 -1.30 -51.72 25.81
CA GLY A 292 -2.27 -51.87 26.90
C GLY A 292 -1.60 -51.90 28.29
N TYR A 293 -2.39 -51.56 29.32
CA TYR A 293 -2.05 -51.57 30.75
C TYR A 293 -2.50 -52.89 31.45
N PRO A 294 -2.11 -53.21 32.70
CA PRO A 294 -0.82 -53.78 33.11
C PRO A 294 -0.96 -55.13 33.87
N GLY A 295 0.08 -55.96 33.90
CA GLY A 295 0.14 -57.19 34.70
C GLY A 295 1.51 -57.41 35.35
N GLN A 296 1.52 -57.72 36.65
CA GLN A 296 2.68 -57.91 37.54
C GLN A 296 3.38 -59.30 37.41
N PRO A 297 4.56 -59.53 38.01
CA PRO A 297 5.74 -60.18 37.40
C PRO A 297 5.96 -61.67 37.75
N PRO A 298 6.97 -62.34 37.14
CA PRO A 298 8.11 -62.81 37.96
C PRO A 298 9.51 -62.76 37.29
N TYR A 299 10.54 -62.64 38.14
CA TYR A 299 12.01 -62.83 37.89
C TYR A 299 12.39 -64.34 37.82
N PRO A 300 13.68 -64.76 37.71
CA PRO A 300 14.77 -64.41 36.76
C PRO A 300 15.50 -65.65 36.18
N GLN A 301 16.31 -65.52 35.12
CA GLN A 301 17.47 -66.42 34.89
C GLN A 301 18.69 -65.72 34.27
N GLN A 302 19.86 -66.28 34.60
CA GLN A 302 21.20 -65.69 34.69
C GLN A 302 22.09 -65.95 33.45
N GLN A 303 22.93 -64.95 33.12
CA GLN A 303 24.38 -64.99 32.72
C GLN A 303 24.88 -65.81 31.49
N PRO A 304 26.16 -65.65 31.02
CA PRO A 304 27.17 -64.58 31.25
C PRO A 304 28.04 -64.13 30.02
N GLY A 305 28.74 -62.99 30.17
CA GLY A 305 30.10 -62.74 29.64
C GLY A 305 30.22 -62.14 28.22
N PHE A 306 31.21 -61.34 27.82
CA PHE A 306 32.47 -60.83 28.40
C PHE A 306 32.99 -59.72 27.45
N GLY A 307 33.76 -58.74 27.95
CA GLY A 307 34.73 -58.00 27.11
C GLY A 307 34.79 -56.47 27.27
N SER A 308 35.78 -56.00 28.01
CA SER A 308 36.21 -54.59 28.15
C SER A 308 37.36 -54.25 27.14
N PRO A 309 37.74 -52.97 26.94
CA PRO A 309 38.23 -52.42 25.67
C PRO A 309 39.76 -52.14 25.60
N PRO A 310 40.27 -51.62 24.47
CA PRO A 310 41.50 -50.81 24.51
C PRO A 310 41.39 -49.51 23.62
N PRO A 311 42.40 -48.63 23.50
CA PRO A 311 42.42 -47.35 24.22
C PRO A 311 42.63 -46.12 23.31
N GLN A 312 42.57 -44.93 23.92
CA GLN A 312 42.78 -43.61 23.29
C GLN A 312 44.19 -43.40 22.72
N GLY A 313 44.26 -42.67 21.60
CA GLY A 313 45.48 -42.08 21.04
C GLY A 313 45.30 -40.58 20.75
N TYR A 314 46.21 -39.77 21.29
CA TYR A 314 46.37 -38.32 21.11
C TYR A 314 47.38 -38.04 19.97
N TYR A 315 47.14 -37.07 19.09
CA TYR A 315 48.12 -36.35 18.24
C TYR A 315 47.49 -35.00 17.78
N PRO A 316 48.28 -33.99 17.32
CA PRO A 316 48.29 -32.60 17.81
C PRO A 316 47.70 -31.61 16.78
N PRO A 317 47.58 -30.30 17.10
CA PRO A 317 46.90 -29.34 16.22
C PRO A 317 47.82 -28.80 15.11
N PRO A 318 47.32 -28.55 13.88
CA PRO A 318 48.01 -27.72 12.91
C PRO A 318 47.74 -26.22 13.13
N GLN A 319 48.79 -25.44 12.91
CA GLN A 319 48.89 -24.00 13.04
C GLN A 319 48.00 -23.21 12.05
N GLY A 320 47.58 -22.02 12.48
CA GLY A 320 46.61 -21.18 11.81
C GLY A 320 47.13 -20.32 10.66
N GLN A 321 46.19 -19.91 9.81
CA GLN A 321 46.29 -18.79 8.89
C GLN A 321 45.06 -17.88 9.10
N PHE A 322 45.31 -16.69 9.66
CA PHE A 322 44.33 -15.62 9.81
C PHE A 322 44.25 -14.79 8.52
N GLY A 323 43.05 -14.64 7.97
CA GLY A 323 42.74 -13.75 6.84
C GLY A 323 41.99 -12.49 7.30
N HIS A 324 42.71 -11.37 7.25
CA HIS A 324 42.39 -9.93 7.18
C HIS A 324 40.98 -9.36 7.51
N PRO A 325 40.92 -8.30 8.35
CA PRO A 325 39.77 -7.39 8.51
C PRO A 325 39.81 -6.17 7.54
N PRO A 326 38.70 -5.42 7.38
CA PRO A 326 38.61 -4.29 6.44
C PRO A 326 39.26 -3.00 7.02
N PRO A 327 39.84 -2.10 6.20
CA PRO A 327 40.46 -0.89 6.73
C PRO A 327 39.46 0.26 6.91
N GLN A 328 39.47 0.86 8.11
CA GLN A 328 38.92 2.20 8.39
C GLN A 328 40.03 3.27 8.33
N ALA A 329 39.61 4.42 7.78
CA ALA A 329 40.12 5.80 7.85
C ALA A 329 41.43 6.15 8.59
N GLY A 330 42.27 6.93 7.91
CA GLY A 330 43.33 7.79 8.48
C GLY A 330 43.36 9.15 7.78
N TYR A 331 43.41 10.21 8.58
CA TYR A 331 43.31 11.64 8.27
C TYR A 331 44.46 12.24 7.44
N GLY A 332 44.16 13.26 6.62
CA GLY A 332 45.02 14.47 6.46
C GLY A 332 45.35 14.94 5.03
N ALA A 333 44.66 15.99 4.54
CA ALA A 333 45.20 17.22 3.90
C ALA A 333 44.12 17.94 3.04
N PRO A 334 44.10 19.29 2.97
CA PRO A 334 42.95 20.08 2.52
C PRO A 334 42.92 20.32 0.99
N PRO A 335 41.74 20.61 0.40
CA PRO A 335 41.63 20.92 -1.02
C PRO A 335 42.03 22.38 -1.34
N PRO A 336 42.58 22.65 -2.55
CA PRO A 336 42.95 23.99 -2.97
C PRO A 336 41.72 24.86 -3.27
N GLN A 337 41.82 26.12 -2.89
CA GLN A 337 40.82 27.18 -3.05
C GLN A 337 40.62 27.52 -4.53
N ALA A 338 39.37 27.52 -5.00
CA ALA A 338 38.96 28.19 -6.22
C ALA A 338 38.49 29.63 -5.89
N PRO A 339 38.84 30.65 -6.68
CA PRO A 339 38.63 32.05 -6.31
C PRO A 339 37.19 32.52 -6.51
N TYR A 340 36.70 33.31 -5.55
CA TYR A 340 35.48 34.10 -5.65
C TYR A 340 35.58 35.15 -6.78
N PRO A 341 34.46 35.48 -7.45
CA PRO A 341 34.39 36.64 -8.33
C PRO A 341 34.13 37.93 -7.51
N PRO A 342 34.69 39.08 -7.90
CA PRO A 342 34.28 40.37 -7.36
C PRO A 342 33.11 40.96 -8.18
N GLY A 343 32.08 41.45 -7.50
CA GLY A 343 31.39 42.68 -7.94
C GLY A 343 32.00 43.89 -7.21
N PRO A 344 31.51 45.15 -7.38
CA PRO A 344 30.32 45.59 -8.12
C PRO A 344 30.54 46.85 -9.02
N GLY A 345 29.51 47.18 -9.81
CA GLY A 345 29.26 48.54 -10.36
C GLY A 345 29.81 48.79 -11.77
N PHE A 346 29.29 49.70 -12.59
CA PHE A 346 28.06 50.49 -12.67
C PHE A 346 28.13 51.19 -14.06
N HIS A 347 26.98 51.56 -14.65
CA HIS A 347 26.78 52.45 -15.82
C HIS A 347 26.87 51.88 -17.27
N GLY A 348 25.76 52.04 -18.02
CA GLY A 348 25.61 51.77 -19.47
C GLY A 348 26.10 52.93 -20.37
N PRO A 349 25.50 53.26 -21.54
CA PRO A 349 24.52 52.55 -22.38
C PRO A 349 25.04 52.27 -23.83
N SER A 350 24.18 51.66 -24.65
CA SER A 350 24.19 51.42 -26.11
C SER A 350 24.77 52.57 -26.98
N PRO A 351 25.20 52.41 -28.27
CA PRO A 351 24.37 51.86 -29.37
C PRO A 351 25.08 51.14 -30.56
N GLN A 352 24.34 50.20 -31.18
CA GLN A 352 24.09 49.94 -32.62
C GLN A 352 25.18 50.07 -33.75
N PRO A 353 24.96 49.40 -34.91
CA PRO A 353 25.95 48.64 -35.71
C PRO A 353 26.50 49.44 -36.91
N PRO A 354 27.34 48.87 -37.81
CA PRO A 354 26.76 48.27 -39.02
C PRO A 354 27.59 47.19 -39.79
N PHE A 355 26.85 46.39 -40.58
CA PHE A 355 27.09 45.94 -41.96
C PHE A 355 28.40 45.26 -42.43
N GLY A 356 28.19 44.16 -43.19
CA GLY A 356 28.91 43.81 -44.43
C GLY A 356 30.20 43.02 -44.22
N GLY A 357 30.28 41.74 -44.56
CA GLY A 357 30.43 41.28 -45.95
C GLY A 357 31.68 40.36 -46.05
N PRO A 358 31.82 39.53 -47.10
CA PRO A 358 32.34 38.17 -46.98
C PRO A 358 33.74 37.97 -47.61
N GLY A 359 34.45 36.88 -47.22
CA GLY A 359 35.52 36.32 -48.07
C GLY A 359 36.62 35.52 -47.37
N TYR A 360 36.52 34.19 -47.41
CA TYR A 360 37.38 33.21 -48.12
C TYR A 360 38.94 33.34 -48.14
N PRO A 361 39.69 32.25 -48.46
CA PRO A 361 40.67 31.63 -47.54
C PRO A 361 42.11 31.53 -48.11
N GLN A 362 43.08 31.06 -47.31
CA GLN A 362 44.38 30.52 -47.79
C GLN A 362 45.00 29.67 -46.66
N HIS A 363 45.26 28.35 -46.81
CA HIS A 363 46.44 27.70 -47.44
C HIS A 363 47.78 28.23 -46.90
N GLY A 364 48.75 27.44 -46.42
CA GLY A 364 48.91 25.99 -46.27
C GLY A 364 50.36 25.64 -45.88
N GLY A 365 50.56 24.42 -45.36
CA GLY A 365 51.81 23.63 -45.36
C GLY A 365 52.85 23.92 -44.26
N PRO A 366 53.88 23.05 -44.05
CA PRO A 366 54.10 21.69 -44.58
C PRO A 366 54.47 20.63 -43.50
N GLY A 367 54.34 19.33 -43.80
CA GLY A 367 55.06 18.24 -43.11
C GLY A 367 56.44 17.98 -43.77
N PRO A 368 57.04 16.77 -43.68
CA PRO A 368 57.16 15.80 -42.58
C PRO A 368 58.62 15.28 -42.40
N VAL A 369 58.94 14.50 -41.36
CA VAL A 369 60.16 13.62 -41.31
C VAL A 369 59.93 12.36 -40.43
N PRO A 370 60.58 11.19 -40.69
CA PRO A 370 59.96 9.86 -40.51
C PRO A 370 60.69 8.82 -39.61
N GLY A 371 59.96 7.76 -39.25
CA GLY A 371 60.42 6.36 -39.03
C GLY A 371 60.54 5.87 -37.56
N PRO A 372 60.50 4.54 -37.26
CA PRO A 372 60.57 3.38 -38.16
C PRO A 372 59.47 2.30 -37.98
N TYR A 373 59.48 1.36 -38.92
CA TYR A 373 58.53 0.26 -39.16
C TYR A 373 58.56 -0.90 -38.14
N GLY A 374 57.40 -1.53 -37.90
CA GLY A 374 57.30 -2.89 -37.34
C GLY A 374 55.86 -3.42 -37.11
N ALA A 375 55.54 -4.53 -37.78
CA ALA A 375 54.45 -5.52 -37.60
C ALA A 375 53.05 -5.30 -38.27
N PRO A 376 52.48 -6.34 -38.94
CA PRO A 376 51.16 -6.32 -39.61
C PRO A 376 49.98 -6.53 -38.63
N PRO A 377 48.73 -6.17 -39.03
CA PRO A 377 47.63 -5.95 -38.09
C PRO A 377 46.95 -7.26 -37.66
N ALA A 378 46.57 -7.34 -36.38
CA ALA A 378 45.59 -8.31 -35.89
C ALA A 378 44.18 -7.90 -36.36
N PRO A 379 43.30 -8.85 -36.74
CA PRO A 379 41.99 -8.52 -37.27
C PRO A 379 41.14 -7.82 -36.21
N ALA A 380 40.77 -6.58 -36.47
CA ALA A 380 39.77 -5.87 -35.70
C ALA A 380 38.44 -6.63 -35.83
N GLY A 381 37.91 -7.10 -34.69
CA GLY A 381 36.53 -7.56 -34.60
C GLY A 381 35.56 -6.45 -35.05
N PRO A 382 34.31 -6.79 -35.40
CA PRO A 382 33.38 -5.83 -35.98
C PRO A 382 33.21 -4.65 -35.03
N SER A 383 33.72 -3.50 -35.45
CA SER A 383 33.41 -2.21 -34.84
C SER A 383 31.91 -2.00 -34.98
N HIS A 384 31.17 -2.28 -33.91
CA HIS A 384 29.83 -1.78 -33.74
C HIS A 384 29.91 -0.26 -33.80
N PHE A 385 29.66 0.30 -34.99
CA PHE A 385 29.31 1.70 -35.13
C PHE A 385 28.10 1.92 -34.23
N ALA A 386 28.32 2.53 -33.06
CA ALA A 386 27.24 3.12 -32.31
C ALA A 386 26.52 4.09 -33.26
N PRO A 387 25.20 3.98 -33.42
CA PRO A 387 24.46 4.97 -34.20
C PRO A 387 24.76 6.36 -33.62
N PRO A 388 24.88 7.39 -34.47
CA PRO A 388 25.13 8.74 -33.98
C PRO A 388 24.06 9.12 -32.95
N PRO A 389 24.42 9.85 -31.88
CA PRO A 389 23.45 10.30 -30.90
C PRO A 389 22.33 11.04 -31.63
N MET A 390 21.10 10.56 -31.46
CA MET A 390 19.91 11.24 -31.97
C MET A 390 19.98 12.70 -31.47
N PRO A 391 19.77 13.70 -32.35
CA PRO A 391 19.79 15.09 -31.92
C PRO A 391 18.69 15.25 -30.87
N HIS A 392 19.10 15.48 -29.61
CA HIS A 392 18.18 15.75 -28.52
C HIS A 392 17.53 17.08 -28.88
N GLY A 393 16.21 17.09 -29.09
CA GLY A 393 15.48 18.33 -29.32
C GLY A 393 15.67 19.29 -28.14
N PRO A 394 15.45 20.60 -28.32
CA PRO A 394 15.60 21.56 -27.22
C PRO A 394 14.74 21.11 -26.02
N PRO A 395 15.28 21.19 -24.78
CA PRO A 395 14.57 20.76 -23.59
C PRO A 395 13.29 21.57 -23.42
N ALA A 396 12.23 20.91 -22.93
CA ALA A 396 11.00 21.60 -22.55
C ALA A 396 11.30 22.70 -21.52
N MET A 397 10.62 23.84 -21.65
CA MET A 397 10.65 24.87 -20.62
C MET A 397 9.73 24.46 -19.46
N PRO A 398 10.04 24.88 -18.20
CA PRO A 398 9.12 24.67 -17.09
C PRO A 398 7.76 25.32 -17.37
N SER A 399 6.70 24.64 -16.93
CA SER A 399 5.33 25.15 -16.95
C SER A 399 5.22 26.46 -16.17
N LEU A 400 4.22 27.28 -16.51
CA LEU A 400 3.97 28.56 -15.85
C LEU A 400 3.80 28.36 -14.33
N GLY A 401 4.61 29.06 -13.53
CA GLY A 401 4.61 28.91 -12.07
C GLY A 401 5.53 27.82 -11.51
N TYR A 402 6.28 27.09 -12.35
CA TYR A 402 7.30 26.12 -11.91
C TYR A 402 8.70 26.70 -11.82
N SER A 403 8.93 27.91 -12.34
CA SER A 403 10.21 28.59 -12.20
C SER A 403 10.22 29.46 -10.93
N PRO A 404 11.24 29.32 -10.07
CA PRO A 404 11.36 30.14 -8.86
C PRO A 404 11.35 31.65 -9.14
N GLY A 405 10.63 32.40 -8.32
CA GLY A 405 10.62 33.87 -8.37
C GLY A 405 9.78 34.51 -9.48
N GLN A 406 9.14 33.72 -10.35
CA GLN A 406 8.21 34.26 -11.35
C GLN A 406 6.95 34.83 -10.68
N MET A 407 6.59 36.06 -11.05
CA MET A 407 5.40 36.76 -10.60
C MET A 407 4.86 37.63 -11.73
N ALA A 408 3.55 37.87 -11.74
CA ALA A 408 2.94 38.77 -12.70
C ALA A 408 3.36 40.22 -12.39
N PRO A 409 3.69 41.03 -13.40
CA PRO A 409 3.91 42.46 -13.20
C PRO A 409 2.57 43.15 -12.88
N GLY A 410 2.58 44.16 -12.00
CA GLY A 410 1.39 44.97 -11.68
C GLY A 410 1.25 45.30 -10.20
N ASP A 411 0.28 46.15 -9.87
CA ASP A 411 -0.13 46.44 -8.49
C ASP A 411 -1.26 45.48 -8.08
N PHE A 412 -0.99 44.66 -7.06
CA PHE A 412 -1.93 43.68 -6.50
C PHE A 412 -2.47 44.07 -5.12
N ARG A 413 -2.27 45.32 -4.69
CA ARG A 413 -2.70 45.81 -3.37
C ARG A 413 -4.21 45.72 -3.20
N GLN A 414 -4.97 46.06 -4.23
CA GLN A 414 -6.44 45.98 -4.17
C GLN A 414 -6.92 44.55 -3.88
N GLN A 415 -6.33 43.55 -4.53
CA GLN A 415 -6.62 42.14 -4.29
C GLN A 415 -6.22 41.76 -2.86
N ALA A 416 -5.02 42.16 -2.40
CA ALA A 416 -4.57 41.89 -1.05
C ALA A 416 -5.48 42.53 0.03
N ASP A 417 -5.92 43.76 -0.19
CA ASP A 417 -6.84 44.50 0.69
C ASP A 417 -8.22 43.84 0.73
N LEU A 418 -8.75 43.41 -0.42
CA LEU A 418 -10.01 42.68 -0.50
C LEU A 418 -9.94 41.36 0.26
N LEU A 419 -8.88 40.57 0.09
CA LEU A 419 -8.64 39.33 0.82
C LEU A 419 -8.54 39.58 2.33
N ARG A 420 -7.83 40.64 2.75
CA ARG A 420 -7.74 40.96 4.18
C ARG A 420 -9.09 41.38 4.74
N LYS A 421 -9.83 42.19 3.99
CA LYS A 421 -11.15 42.68 4.38
C LYS A 421 -12.16 41.54 4.52
N SER A 422 -12.15 40.56 3.62
CA SER A 422 -13.05 39.40 3.68
C SER A 422 -12.77 38.48 4.87
N MET A 423 -11.60 38.60 5.50
CA MET A 423 -11.17 37.82 6.67
C MET A 423 -11.13 38.65 7.97
N LYS A 424 -11.80 39.81 8.00
CA LYS A 424 -11.79 40.72 9.15
C LYS A 424 -13.18 40.83 9.76
N GLY A 425 -13.30 40.51 11.04
CA GLY A 425 -14.54 40.66 11.80
C GLY A 425 -15.02 39.32 12.34
N PHE A 426 -16.32 39.22 12.63
CA PHE A 426 -16.95 37.97 13.02
C PHE A 426 -17.38 37.21 11.75
N GLY A 427 -16.82 36.02 11.54
CA GLY A 427 -17.02 35.23 10.33
C GLY A 427 -16.12 35.65 9.16
N THR A 428 -16.26 34.94 8.05
CA THR A 428 -15.49 35.13 6.81
C THR A 428 -16.45 35.48 5.68
N ASP A 429 -16.05 36.35 4.75
CA ASP A 429 -16.76 36.56 3.49
C ASP A 429 -16.15 35.62 2.43
N GLU A 430 -16.58 34.36 2.44
CA GLU A 430 -16.06 33.32 1.55
C GLU A 430 -16.34 33.65 0.08
N LYS A 431 -17.44 34.36 -0.21
CA LYS A 431 -17.79 34.75 -1.58
C LYS A 431 -16.72 35.67 -2.17
N THR A 432 -16.30 36.69 -1.42
CA THR A 432 -15.25 37.60 -1.86
C THR A 432 -13.90 36.87 -1.98
N LEU A 433 -13.56 35.98 -1.03
CA LEU A 433 -12.36 35.16 -1.12
C LEU A 433 -12.32 34.35 -2.42
N ILE A 434 -13.41 33.64 -2.74
CA ILE A 434 -13.53 32.82 -3.94
C ILE A 434 -13.43 33.68 -5.20
N GLN A 435 -14.15 34.81 -5.25
CA GLN A 435 -14.16 35.70 -6.43
C GLN A 435 -12.79 36.29 -6.76
N VAL A 436 -11.95 36.52 -5.76
CA VAL A 436 -10.57 37.00 -5.96
C VAL A 436 -9.66 35.84 -6.34
N LEU A 437 -9.62 34.76 -5.55
CA LEU A 437 -8.64 33.69 -5.70
C LEU A 437 -8.89 32.81 -6.94
N ALA A 438 -10.14 32.45 -7.22
CA ALA A 438 -10.48 31.55 -8.33
C ALA A 438 -10.24 32.17 -9.73
N LYS A 439 -9.86 33.45 -9.82
CA LYS A 439 -9.53 34.11 -11.10
C LYS A 439 -8.04 34.20 -11.36
N LEU A 440 -7.19 33.97 -10.35
CA LEU A 440 -5.76 34.18 -10.47
C LEU A 440 -5.12 33.09 -11.35
N ASP A 441 -4.25 33.52 -12.25
CA ASP A 441 -3.29 32.64 -12.92
C ASP A 441 -2.10 32.31 -11.97
N PRO A 442 -1.22 31.36 -12.33
CA PRO A 442 -0.08 30.98 -11.49
C PRO A 442 0.82 32.16 -11.05
N LEU A 443 1.09 33.11 -11.95
CA LEU A 443 1.99 34.23 -11.68
C LEU A 443 1.30 35.33 -10.88
N GLN A 444 0.00 35.56 -11.11
CA GLN A 444 -0.83 36.45 -10.33
C GLN A 444 -1.00 35.93 -8.89
N SER A 445 -1.17 34.62 -8.69
CA SER A 445 -1.23 34.04 -7.35
C SER A 445 0.06 34.32 -6.56
N ALA A 446 1.22 34.10 -7.19
CA ALA A 446 2.51 34.43 -6.59
C ALA A 446 2.64 35.94 -6.27
N ALA A 447 2.20 36.81 -7.18
CA ALA A 447 2.23 38.27 -6.99
C ALA A 447 1.31 38.74 -5.86
N VAL A 448 0.09 38.21 -5.77
CA VAL A 448 -0.87 38.50 -4.70
C VAL A 448 -0.34 38.04 -3.34
N ARG A 449 0.23 36.83 -3.25
CA ARG A 449 0.83 36.31 -2.02
C ARG A 449 2.00 37.19 -1.55
N SER A 450 2.89 37.56 -2.47
CA SER A 450 4.01 38.47 -2.20
C SER A 450 3.54 39.86 -1.75
N THR A 451 2.52 40.40 -2.42
CA THR A 451 1.92 41.70 -2.08
C THR A 451 1.23 41.65 -0.72
N TYR A 452 0.49 40.58 -0.40
CA TYR A 452 -0.14 40.42 0.92
C TYR A 452 0.92 40.40 2.04
N SER A 453 2.03 39.68 1.85
CA SER A 453 3.12 39.66 2.81
C SER A 453 3.80 41.02 2.98
N SER A 454 4.08 41.72 1.87
CA SER A 454 4.83 42.98 1.90
C SER A 454 3.97 44.20 2.27
N HIS A 455 2.69 44.23 1.87
CA HIS A 455 1.76 45.34 2.08
C HIS A 455 0.93 45.18 3.37
N ILE A 456 0.29 44.03 3.55
CA ILE A 456 -0.58 43.75 4.72
C ILE A 456 0.25 43.32 5.93
N LYS A 457 1.52 42.90 5.73
CA LYS A 457 2.44 42.41 6.77
C LYS A 457 1.91 41.17 7.50
N ARG A 458 1.20 40.31 6.76
CA ARG A 458 0.62 39.04 7.24
C ARG A 458 0.87 37.92 6.23
N ASP A 459 0.59 36.69 6.63
CA ASP A 459 0.74 35.51 5.78
C ASP A 459 -0.62 35.10 5.23
N LEU A 460 -0.81 35.23 3.92
CA LEU A 460 -2.09 34.94 3.27
C LEU A 460 -2.52 33.48 3.46
N HIS A 461 -1.57 32.54 3.35
CA HIS A 461 -1.86 31.12 3.50
C HIS A 461 -2.31 30.82 4.95
N LYS A 462 -1.63 31.36 5.95
CA LYS A 462 -2.02 31.20 7.37
C LYS A 462 -3.37 31.83 7.68
N ASP A 463 -3.61 33.04 7.20
CA ASP A 463 -4.87 33.73 7.40
C ASP A 463 -6.02 32.93 6.79
N VAL A 464 -5.92 32.51 5.52
CA VAL A 464 -6.98 31.71 4.89
C VAL A 464 -7.16 30.35 5.59
N LYS A 465 -6.07 29.72 6.05
CA LYS A 465 -6.13 28.45 6.78
C LYS A 465 -6.89 28.55 8.11
N SER A 466 -6.79 29.67 8.84
CA SER A 466 -7.50 29.86 10.11
C SER A 466 -8.97 30.26 9.90
N GLU A 467 -9.28 30.93 8.79
CA GLU A 467 -10.62 31.47 8.51
C GLU A 467 -11.53 30.49 7.76
N THR A 468 -10.99 29.37 7.26
CA THR A 468 -11.74 28.41 6.42
C THR A 468 -11.55 26.96 6.88
N SER A 469 -12.44 26.06 6.46
CA SER A 469 -12.40 24.65 6.82
C SER A 469 -12.71 23.70 5.66
N SER A 470 -12.49 22.40 5.89
CA SER A 470 -12.82 21.31 4.96
C SER A 470 -12.26 21.51 3.53
N TYR A 471 -12.98 21.06 2.50
CA TYR A 471 -12.59 21.12 1.08
C TYR A 471 -12.52 22.55 0.52
N LEU A 472 -13.29 23.49 1.08
CA LEU A 472 -13.14 24.91 0.75
C LEU A 472 -11.73 25.38 1.08
N ARG A 473 -11.28 25.11 2.32
CA ARG A 473 -9.90 25.44 2.73
C ARG A 473 -8.88 24.77 1.83
N GLN A 474 -9.05 23.48 1.54
CA GLN A 474 -8.11 22.75 0.70
C GLN A 474 -7.96 23.41 -0.68
N GLY A 475 -9.06 23.75 -1.35
CA GLY A 475 -9.03 24.41 -2.65
C GLY A 475 -8.43 25.82 -2.60
N LEU A 476 -8.78 26.64 -1.60
CA LEU A 476 -8.24 27.99 -1.48
C LEU A 476 -6.73 27.98 -1.21
N LEU A 477 -6.25 27.11 -0.31
CA LEU A 477 -4.82 26.98 -0.03
C LEU A 477 -4.05 26.47 -1.25
N ALA A 478 -4.61 25.51 -1.99
CA ALA A 478 -4.01 25.03 -3.24
C ALA A 478 -3.82 26.15 -4.28
N ILE A 479 -4.78 27.07 -4.39
CA ILE A 479 -4.66 28.25 -5.26
C ILE A 479 -3.56 29.19 -4.77
N ILE A 480 -3.50 29.45 -3.46
CA ILE A 480 -2.52 30.35 -2.84
C ILE A 480 -1.09 29.80 -2.96
N ASP A 481 -0.91 28.49 -2.87
CA ASP A 481 0.38 27.83 -3.04
C ASP A 481 0.89 27.96 -4.49
N GLY A 482 -0.04 28.01 -5.46
CA GLY A 482 0.29 27.95 -6.88
C GLY A 482 0.65 26.53 -7.32
N PRO A 483 0.86 26.30 -8.63
CA PRO A 483 0.93 24.96 -9.19
C PRO A 483 2.10 24.12 -8.65
N LEU A 484 3.32 24.69 -8.57
CA LEU A 484 4.50 23.96 -8.10
C LEU A 484 4.39 23.56 -6.63
N MET A 485 4.07 24.50 -5.74
CA MET A 485 4.03 24.20 -4.31
C MET A 485 2.84 23.32 -3.95
N HIS A 486 1.73 23.44 -4.69
CA HIS A 486 0.61 22.51 -4.55
C HIS A 486 1.01 21.08 -4.96
N ASP A 487 1.68 20.90 -6.10
CA ASP A 487 2.21 19.59 -6.51
C ASP A 487 3.20 19.01 -5.48
N VAL A 488 4.08 19.84 -4.91
CA VAL A 488 5.02 19.44 -3.85
C VAL A 488 4.28 18.96 -2.59
N ALA A 489 3.23 19.68 -2.18
CA ALA A 489 2.40 19.29 -1.05
C ALA A 489 1.64 17.99 -1.32
N LEU A 490 1.07 17.82 -2.52
CA LEU A 490 0.37 16.60 -2.93
C LEU A 490 1.31 15.40 -3.04
N ALA A 491 2.52 15.60 -3.56
CA ALA A 491 3.54 14.55 -3.60
C ALA A 491 3.92 14.09 -2.19
N ARG A 492 4.01 15.01 -1.22
CA ARG A 492 4.26 14.66 0.18
C ARG A 492 3.09 13.91 0.77
N GLU A 493 1.88 14.43 0.59
CA GLU A 493 0.65 13.80 1.05
C GLU A 493 0.48 12.38 0.49
N ALA A 494 0.96 12.14 -0.73
CA ALA A 494 0.84 10.85 -1.37
C ALA A 494 1.69 9.75 -0.71
N VAL A 495 2.80 10.11 -0.06
CA VAL A 495 3.79 9.20 0.54
C VAL A 495 3.94 9.40 2.06
N GLU A 496 3.04 10.17 2.66
CA GLU A 496 3.04 10.45 4.09
C GLU A 496 1.92 9.69 4.79
N GLY A 497 2.31 8.83 5.74
CA GLY A 497 1.37 8.06 6.57
C GLY A 497 1.45 6.57 6.32
N ILE A 498 0.40 5.84 6.68
CA ILE A 498 0.30 4.40 6.45
C ILE A 498 -0.45 4.19 5.13
N GLY A 499 0.27 3.69 4.12
CA GLY A 499 -0.24 3.44 2.77
C GLY A 499 -0.06 4.63 1.83
N THR A 500 0.20 4.34 0.57
CA THR A 500 0.43 5.34 -0.47
C THR A 500 -0.90 5.78 -1.11
N LYS A 501 -1.08 7.07 -1.40
CA LYS A 501 -2.17 7.54 -2.27
C LYS A 501 -1.70 7.53 -3.72
N GLU A 502 -1.63 6.37 -4.35
CA GLU A 502 -0.94 6.24 -5.63
C GLU A 502 -1.62 7.02 -6.78
N TRP A 503 -2.92 7.31 -6.65
CA TRP A 503 -3.63 8.19 -7.59
C TRP A 503 -3.09 9.63 -7.58
N LEU A 504 -2.60 10.14 -6.44
CA LEU A 504 -1.94 11.45 -6.37
C LEU A 504 -0.59 11.40 -7.08
N LEU A 505 0.18 10.33 -6.89
CA LEU A 505 1.45 10.14 -7.62
C LEU A 505 1.20 10.12 -9.13
N ASN A 506 0.14 9.45 -9.59
CA ASN A 506 -0.27 9.50 -11.00
C ASN A 506 -0.54 10.94 -11.47
N ASP A 507 -1.40 11.67 -10.75
CA ASP A 507 -1.80 13.04 -11.13
C ASP A 507 -0.63 14.05 -11.03
N VAL A 508 0.33 13.84 -10.13
CA VAL A 508 1.45 14.77 -9.89
C VAL A 508 2.67 14.46 -10.76
N LEU A 509 3.07 13.20 -10.89
CA LEU A 509 4.37 12.81 -11.46
C LEU A 509 4.30 12.27 -12.88
N LEU A 510 3.23 11.56 -13.25
CA LEU A 510 3.17 10.93 -14.57
C LEU A 510 2.91 11.96 -15.67
N SER A 511 3.51 11.71 -16.85
CA SER A 511 3.38 12.53 -18.07
C SER A 511 3.79 13.99 -17.90
N ARG A 512 4.57 14.32 -16.87
CA ARG A 512 5.20 15.64 -16.70
C ARG A 512 6.37 15.80 -17.66
N SER A 513 6.74 17.06 -17.95
CA SER A 513 7.98 17.36 -18.65
C SER A 513 9.18 17.12 -17.74
N ASN A 514 10.37 16.91 -18.30
CA ASN A 514 11.61 16.80 -17.52
C ASN A 514 11.85 18.06 -16.67
N ALA A 515 11.56 19.25 -17.23
CA ALA A 515 11.70 20.52 -16.53
C ALA A 515 10.77 20.63 -15.31
N ASP A 516 9.50 20.23 -15.46
CA ASP A 516 8.54 20.26 -14.35
C ASP A 516 8.91 19.25 -13.26
N LEU A 517 9.29 18.03 -13.63
CA LEU A 517 9.73 17.01 -12.66
C LEU A 517 10.95 17.46 -11.87
N ASN A 518 11.93 18.07 -12.53
CA ASN A 518 13.11 18.60 -11.86
C ASN A 518 12.75 19.77 -10.93
N ALA A 519 11.81 20.64 -11.32
CA ALA A 519 11.30 21.70 -10.45
C ALA A 519 10.59 21.13 -9.21
N ILE A 520 9.70 20.14 -9.38
CA ILE A 520 9.00 19.46 -8.27
C ILE A 520 10.01 18.82 -7.31
N LYS A 521 10.96 18.03 -7.83
CA LYS A 521 12.00 17.37 -7.03
C LYS A 521 12.82 18.37 -6.21
N THR A 522 13.24 19.46 -6.85
CA THR A 522 14.05 20.51 -6.22
C THR A 522 13.25 21.22 -5.12
N ALA A 523 12.01 21.61 -5.40
CA ALA A 523 11.16 22.28 -4.44
C ALA A 523 10.77 21.37 -3.27
N TYR A 524 10.53 20.08 -3.52
CA TYR A 524 10.27 19.07 -2.49
C TYR A 524 11.46 18.92 -1.54
N GLU A 525 12.68 18.76 -2.07
CA GLU A 525 13.91 18.67 -1.26
C GLU A 525 14.13 19.95 -0.45
N HIS A 526 13.91 21.12 -1.05
CA HIS A 526 14.02 22.39 -0.34
C HIS A 526 13.01 22.52 0.81
N THR A 527 11.78 22.03 0.61
CA THR A 527 10.66 22.20 1.55
C THR A 527 10.72 21.20 2.69
N TYR A 528 10.96 19.93 2.39
CA TYR A 528 10.88 18.83 3.36
C TYR A 528 12.25 18.33 3.84
N ARG A 529 13.36 18.78 3.21
CA ARG A 529 14.73 18.28 3.48
C ARG A 529 14.84 16.76 3.28
N ARG A 530 14.12 16.26 2.28
CA ARG A 530 14.00 14.85 1.91
C ARG A 530 13.96 14.72 0.40
N SER A 531 14.46 13.59 -0.10
CA SER A 531 14.41 13.28 -1.52
C SER A 531 13.06 12.69 -1.89
N LEU A 532 12.33 13.37 -2.79
CA LEU A 532 11.09 12.86 -3.37
C LEU A 532 11.28 11.45 -3.95
N GLN A 533 12.41 11.22 -4.62
CA GLN A 533 12.72 9.91 -5.20
C GLN A 533 12.82 8.82 -4.13
N LYS A 534 13.54 9.08 -3.03
CA LYS A 534 13.66 8.10 -1.94
C LYS A 534 12.34 7.88 -1.21
N ASP A 535 11.55 8.95 -1.02
CA ASP A 535 10.26 8.84 -0.35
C ASP A 535 9.28 8.01 -1.19
N VAL A 536 9.22 8.24 -2.52
CA VAL A 536 8.36 7.46 -3.42
C VAL A 536 8.82 6.00 -3.56
N GLU A 537 10.13 5.77 -3.70
CA GLU A 537 10.69 4.41 -3.79
C GLU A 537 10.52 3.61 -2.50
N GLY A 538 10.54 4.27 -1.34
CA GLY A 538 10.37 3.62 -0.03
C GLY A 538 8.91 3.27 0.30
N ASP A 539 7.95 4.00 -0.26
CA ASP A 539 6.52 3.84 0.06
C ASP A 539 5.81 2.91 -0.94
N LEU A 540 6.28 2.84 -2.18
CA LEU A 540 5.73 1.95 -3.22
C LEU A 540 6.33 0.54 -3.17
N SER A 541 5.50 -0.47 -3.48
CA SER A 541 5.94 -1.87 -3.54
C SER A 541 6.29 -2.34 -4.96
N PHE A 542 7.27 -3.25 -5.05
CA PHE A 542 7.62 -4.05 -6.23
C PHE A 542 7.75 -3.24 -7.55
N LYS A 543 6.98 -3.63 -8.57
CA LYS A 543 7.07 -3.14 -9.96
C LYS A 543 6.58 -1.70 -10.11
N THR A 544 5.68 -1.24 -9.24
CA THR A 544 5.21 0.15 -9.23
C THR A 544 6.34 1.11 -8.86
N ALA A 545 7.15 0.76 -7.86
CA ALA A 545 8.32 1.55 -7.48
C ALA A 545 9.28 1.71 -8.68
N THR A 546 9.42 0.68 -9.52
CA THR A 546 10.28 0.73 -10.72
C THR A 546 9.79 1.74 -11.76
N LEU A 547 8.46 1.80 -12.02
CA LEU A 547 7.90 2.80 -12.94
C LEU A 547 8.17 4.23 -12.45
N PHE A 548 7.85 4.51 -11.19
CA PHE A 548 8.04 5.86 -10.64
C PHE A 548 9.50 6.24 -10.48
N ALA A 549 10.38 5.29 -10.15
CA ALA A 549 11.82 5.51 -10.16
C ALA A 549 12.32 5.90 -11.56
N ASN A 550 11.84 5.24 -12.62
CA ASN A 550 12.17 5.60 -13.99
C ASN A 550 11.65 7.00 -14.35
N VAL A 551 10.40 7.33 -13.99
CA VAL A 551 9.81 8.67 -14.23
C VAL A 551 10.59 9.76 -13.48
N LEU A 552 10.95 9.53 -12.21
CA LEU A 552 11.66 10.48 -11.37
C LEU A 552 13.13 10.69 -11.76
N ARG A 553 13.68 9.89 -12.69
CA ARG A 553 14.95 10.23 -13.37
C ARG A 553 14.84 11.48 -14.23
N ALA A 554 13.62 11.87 -14.64
CA ALA A 554 13.37 13.05 -15.46
C ALA A 554 14.26 13.08 -16.72
N ASN A 555 14.30 11.94 -17.42
CA ASN A 555 15.08 11.73 -18.64
C ASN A 555 14.25 11.17 -19.80
N ARG A 556 12.94 11.48 -19.83
CA ARG A 556 12.09 11.12 -20.97
C ARG A 556 12.54 11.87 -22.22
N HIS A 557 12.31 11.30 -23.41
CA HIS A 557 12.55 12.00 -24.67
C HIS A 557 11.72 13.28 -24.70
N GLU A 558 12.35 14.38 -25.13
CA GLU A 558 11.67 15.67 -25.28
C GLU A 558 10.64 15.58 -26.40
N GLU A 559 9.51 16.29 -26.29
CA GLU A 559 8.47 16.32 -27.33
C GLU A 559 9.00 16.78 -28.70
N SER A 560 10.08 17.56 -28.69
CA SER A 560 10.78 18.06 -29.88
C SER A 560 11.66 17.00 -30.57
N THR A 561 11.82 15.82 -29.97
CA THR A 561 12.61 14.71 -30.52
C THR A 561 11.92 14.13 -31.76
N PRO A 562 12.63 13.98 -32.91
CA PRO A 562 12.05 13.37 -34.10
C PRO A 562 11.64 11.90 -33.86
N ILE A 563 10.44 11.53 -34.32
CA ILE A 563 9.94 10.16 -34.22
C ILE A 563 10.79 9.24 -35.12
N ASN A 564 11.33 8.17 -34.55
CA ASN A 564 12.01 7.10 -35.29
C ASN A 564 11.02 5.96 -35.59
N PRO A 565 10.60 5.75 -36.85
CA PRO A 565 9.59 4.74 -37.18
C PRO A 565 10.02 3.30 -36.85
N GLN A 566 11.32 2.98 -37.01
CA GLN A 566 11.82 1.64 -36.72
C GLN A 566 11.76 1.35 -35.22
N LEU A 567 12.20 2.30 -34.40
CA LEU A 567 12.10 2.19 -32.93
C LEU A 567 10.65 2.02 -32.48
N VAL A 568 9.71 2.81 -33.04
CA VAL A 568 8.28 2.70 -32.74
C VAL A 568 7.74 1.30 -33.06
N HIS A 569 8.10 0.73 -34.21
CA HIS A 569 7.68 -0.62 -34.57
C HIS A 569 8.29 -1.70 -33.65
N ASP A 570 9.55 -1.53 -33.26
CA ASP A 570 10.24 -2.44 -32.36
C ASP A 570 9.67 -2.35 -30.94
N GLU A 571 9.35 -1.17 -30.43
CA GLU A 571 8.72 -0.96 -29.13
C GLU A 571 7.31 -1.52 -29.07
N ALA A 572 6.49 -1.32 -30.12
CA ALA A 572 5.18 -1.95 -30.21
C ALA A 572 5.28 -3.48 -30.14
N LYS A 573 6.29 -4.06 -30.80
CA LYS A 573 6.57 -5.51 -30.73
C LYS A 573 7.04 -5.92 -29.33
N THR A 574 7.92 -5.16 -28.71
CA THR A 574 8.41 -5.41 -27.34
C THR A 574 7.26 -5.38 -26.35
N ILE A 575 6.35 -4.40 -26.39
CA ILE A 575 5.17 -4.35 -25.52
C ILE A 575 4.34 -5.64 -25.66
N HIS A 576 4.07 -6.08 -26.90
CA HIS A 576 3.30 -7.29 -27.13
C HIS A 576 4.01 -8.54 -26.60
N ASN A 577 5.31 -8.69 -26.89
CA ASN A 577 6.10 -9.84 -26.45
C ASN A 577 6.24 -9.90 -24.92
N ALA A 578 6.52 -8.77 -24.28
CA ALA A 578 6.68 -8.63 -22.84
C ALA A 578 5.40 -8.99 -22.06
N THR A 579 4.25 -8.93 -22.72
CA THR A 579 2.93 -9.21 -22.13
C THR A 579 2.31 -10.52 -22.62
N SER A 580 2.91 -11.20 -23.62
CA SER A 580 2.39 -12.47 -24.15
C SER A 580 3.00 -13.72 -23.49
N ALA A 581 4.02 -13.56 -22.62
CA ALA A 581 4.67 -14.66 -21.93
C ALA A 581 3.80 -15.21 -20.78
N ARG A 582 3.31 -16.45 -20.93
CA ARG A 582 2.27 -17.12 -20.11
C ARG A 582 2.55 -17.30 -18.60
N ILE A 583 3.68 -16.84 -18.05
CA ILE A 583 4.04 -17.14 -16.64
C ILE A 583 4.35 -15.88 -15.82
N VAL A 584 4.99 -14.84 -16.38
CA VAL A 584 5.18 -13.54 -15.71
C VAL A 584 5.28 -12.44 -16.76
N ASN A 585 4.41 -11.42 -16.71
CA ASN A 585 4.56 -10.23 -17.55
C ASN A 585 5.89 -9.53 -17.22
N ASN A 586 6.69 -9.25 -18.24
CA ASN A 586 7.91 -8.45 -18.10
C ASN A 586 7.54 -6.97 -18.01
N VAL A 587 6.98 -6.60 -16.85
CA VAL A 587 6.45 -5.27 -16.54
C VAL A 587 7.53 -4.20 -16.68
N ASP A 588 8.79 -4.53 -16.42
CA ASP A 588 9.90 -3.57 -16.44
C ASP A 588 10.19 -3.05 -17.85
N GLU A 589 10.03 -3.89 -18.88
CA GLU A 589 10.18 -3.45 -20.28
C GLU A 589 9.06 -2.47 -20.68
N VAL A 590 7.82 -2.78 -20.32
CA VAL A 590 6.67 -1.90 -20.62
C VAL A 590 6.80 -0.58 -19.86
N CYS A 591 7.11 -0.63 -18.56
CA CYS A 591 7.36 0.57 -17.75
C CYS A 591 8.54 1.39 -18.30
N GLY A 592 9.61 0.73 -18.74
CA GLY A 592 10.78 1.37 -19.32
C GLY A 592 10.47 2.08 -20.63
N ILE A 593 9.63 1.50 -21.50
CA ILE A 593 9.14 2.17 -22.73
C ILE A 593 8.32 3.40 -22.36
N PHE A 594 7.26 3.23 -21.57
CA PHE A 594 6.37 4.33 -21.22
C PHE A 594 7.09 5.48 -20.51
N ALA A 595 7.97 5.19 -19.55
CA ALA A 595 8.70 6.22 -18.79
C ALA A 595 9.68 7.04 -19.64
N ARG A 596 10.25 6.48 -20.70
CA ARG A 596 11.23 7.18 -21.56
C ARG A 596 10.63 7.82 -22.79
N SER A 597 9.48 7.34 -23.28
CA SER A 597 8.87 7.89 -24.49
C SER A 597 8.24 9.27 -24.25
N SER A 598 8.36 10.14 -25.26
CA SER A 598 7.53 11.34 -25.41
C SER A 598 6.08 10.97 -25.69
N ASP A 599 5.15 11.89 -25.49
CA ASP A 599 3.73 11.73 -25.84
C ASP A 599 3.57 11.55 -27.36
N ASN A 600 4.40 12.22 -28.17
CA ASN A 600 4.52 11.97 -29.61
C ASN A 600 4.87 10.50 -29.94
N GLU A 601 5.84 9.92 -29.25
CA GLU A 601 6.23 8.52 -29.44
C GLU A 601 5.15 7.56 -28.92
N ILE A 602 4.56 7.79 -27.74
CA ILE A 602 3.46 6.96 -27.22
C ILE A 602 2.28 6.92 -28.20
N ARG A 603 1.93 8.06 -28.81
CA ARG A 603 0.92 8.11 -29.89
C ARG A 603 1.31 7.28 -31.10
N ALA A 604 2.57 7.34 -31.52
CA ALA A 604 3.07 6.57 -32.65
C ALA A 604 3.09 5.06 -32.34
N ILE A 605 3.52 4.67 -31.14
CA ILE A 605 3.50 3.29 -30.63
C ILE A 605 2.08 2.75 -30.59
N ASN A 606 1.11 3.52 -30.08
CA ASN A 606 -0.29 3.11 -30.07
C ASN A 606 -0.82 2.80 -31.48
N ARG A 607 -0.49 3.64 -32.48
CA ARG A 607 -0.86 3.41 -33.89
C ARG A 607 -0.21 2.14 -34.43
N ALA A 608 1.12 2.04 -34.31
CA ALA A 608 1.87 0.87 -34.79
C ALA A 608 1.44 -0.44 -34.13
N PHE A 609 1.10 -0.40 -32.84
CA PHE A 609 0.56 -1.55 -32.10
C PHE A 609 -0.82 -1.95 -32.65
N THR A 610 -1.72 -0.97 -32.82
CA THR A 610 -3.09 -1.21 -33.33
C THR A 610 -3.07 -1.76 -34.75
N ASP A 611 -2.25 -1.20 -35.63
CA ASP A 611 -2.11 -1.64 -37.02
C ASP A 611 -1.58 -3.08 -37.12
N ARG A 612 -0.68 -3.47 -36.21
CA ARG A 612 -0.02 -4.77 -36.22
C ARG A 612 -0.83 -5.88 -35.55
N TYR A 613 -1.48 -5.59 -34.43
CA TYR A 613 -2.14 -6.59 -33.58
C TYR A 613 -3.67 -6.53 -33.65
N HIS A 614 -4.23 -5.60 -34.43
CA HIS A 614 -5.67 -5.42 -34.64
C HIS A 614 -6.48 -5.27 -33.32
N THR A 615 -5.84 -4.74 -32.28
CA THR A 615 -6.44 -4.35 -31.00
C THR A 615 -5.80 -3.06 -30.52
N SER A 616 -6.57 -2.17 -29.89
CA SER A 616 -6.02 -0.94 -29.31
C SER A 616 -5.03 -1.27 -28.19
N LEU A 617 -3.97 -0.48 -28.07
CA LEU A 617 -3.01 -0.61 -26.97
C LEU A 617 -3.68 -0.45 -25.60
N GLU A 618 -4.67 0.44 -25.48
CA GLU A 618 -5.46 0.62 -24.26
C GLU A 618 -6.14 -0.68 -23.79
N LYS A 619 -6.98 -1.29 -24.63
CA LYS A 619 -7.61 -2.59 -24.35
C LYS A 619 -6.59 -3.70 -24.05
N HIS A 620 -5.45 -3.67 -24.74
CA HIS A 620 -4.37 -4.62 -24.48
C HIS A 620 -3.84 -4.45 -23.05
N LEU A 621 -3.47 -3.23 -22.65
CA LEU A 621 -2.99 -2.93 -21.29
C LEU A 621 -4.04 -3.27 -20.22
N GLU A 622 -5.32 -2.99 -20.47
CA GLU A 622 -6.42 -3.37 -19.57
C GLU A 622 -6.52 -4.87 -19.32
N SER A 623 -6.22 -5.68 -20.34
CA SER A 623 -6.25 -7.14 -20.23
C SER A 623 -5.01 -7.74 -19.58
N GLN A 624 -3.87 -7.06 -19.67
CA GLN A 624 -2.57 -7.57 -19.24
C GLN A 624 -2.13 -7.06 -17.87
N PHE A 625 -2.66 -5.92 -17.43
CA PHE A 625 -2.31 -5.30 -16.16
C PHE A 625 -3.55 -5.13 -15.28
N SER A 626 -3.35 -5.12 -13.97
CA SER A 626 -4.40 -4.87 -12.99
C SER A 626 -3.93 -3.88 -11.91
N GLY A 627 -4.87 -3.43 -11.09
CA GLY A 627 -4.60 -2.50 -9.99
C GLY A 627 -3.91 -1.22 -10.45
N HIS A 628 -3.05 -0.69 -9.60
CA HIS A 628 -2.44 0.62 -9.81
C HIS A 628 -1.46 0.68 -11.01
N MET A 629 -0.78 -0.43 -11.34
CA MET A 629 0.10 -0.46 -12.52
C MET A 629 -0.71 -0.25 -13.81
N LYS A 630 -1.89 -0.87 -13.93
CA LYS A 630 -2.81 -0.62 -15.04
C LYS A 630 -3.19 0.86 -15.10
N ASP A 631 -3.59 1.42 -13.98
CA ASP A 631 -4.05 2.81 -13.90
C ASP A 631 -2.93 3.80 -14.28
N ALA A 632 -1.68 3.54 -13.88
CA ALA A 632 -0.52 4.35 -14.24
C ALA A 632 -0.19 4.31 -15.74
N LEU A 633 -0.15 3.12 -16.34
CA LEU A 633 0.12 2.97 -17.78
C LEU A 633 -1.00 3.57 -18.64
N LEU A 634 -2.26 3.37 -18.25
CA LEU A 634 -3.41 3.99 -18.92
C LEU A 634 -3.39 5.51 -18.76
N HIS A 635 -3.00 6.03 -17.58
CA HIS A 635 -2.85 7.47 -17.38
C HIS A 635 -1.86 8.07 -18.37
N MET A 636 -0.70 7.44 -18.58
CA MET A 636 0.31 7.90 -19.54
C MET A 636 -0.18 7.79 -20.99
N LEU A 637 -0.77 6.66 -21.36
CA LEU A 637 -1.33 6.44 -22.70
C LEU A 637 -2.41 7.49 -23.03
N GLN A 638 -3.41 7.61 -22.18
CA GLN A 638 -4.54 8.53 -22.38
C GLN A 638 -4.08 9.99 -22.37
N THR A 639 -3.03 10.34 -21.61
CA THR A 639 -2.44 11.69 -21.65
C THR A 639 -1.86 11.99 -23.02
N ALA A 640 -1.11 11.04 -23.58
CA ALA A 640 -0.52 11.19 -24.90
C ALA A 640 -1.58 11.24 -26.02
N LEU A 641 -2.64 10.44 -25.93
CA LEU A 641 -3.68 10.34 -26.95
C LEU A 641 -4.61 11.56 -26.98
N ASP A 642 -5.21 11.90 -25.83
CA ASP A 642 -6.17 13.01 -25.70
C ASP A 642 -6.17 13.52 -24.24
N PRO A 643 -5.30 14.48 -23.91
CA PRO A 643 -5.19 14.98 -22.55
C PRO A 643 -6.46 15.68 -22.06
N ALA A 644 -7.24 16.28 -22.98
CA ALA A 644 -8.47 16.98 -22.63
C ALA A 644 -9.61 16.00 -22.30
N MET A 645 -9.78 14.95 -23.12
CA MET A 645 -10.75 13.90 -22.85
C MET A 645 -10.41 13.13 -21.58
N ARG A 646 -9.12 12.82 -21.36
CA ARG A 646 -8.68 12.18 -20.12
C ARG A 646 -9.01 13.04 -18.89
N ALA A 647 -8.70 14.33 -18.93
CA ALA A 647 -9.04 15.22 -17.81
C ALA A 647 -10.56 15.31 -17.60
N ALA A 648 -11.37 15.30 -18.67
CA ALA A 648 -12.83 15.24 -18.57
C ALA A 648 -13.30 13.95 -17.88
N ASP A 649 -12.73 12.80 -18.24
CA ASP A 649 -13.03 11.50 -17.62
C ASP A 649 -12.62 11.48 -16.14
N LEU A 650 -11.44 12.01 -15.82
CA LEU A 650 -10.97 12.12 -14.43
C LEU A 650 -11.84 13.06 -13.59
N MET A 651 -12.41 14.11 -14.17
CA MET A 651 -13.40 14.96 -13.52
C MET A 651 -14.71 14.20 -13.28
N GLU A 652 -15.22 13.47 -14.28
CA GLU A 652 -16.43 12.64 -14.09
C GLU A 652 -16.21 11.53 -13.07
N ASP A 653 -15.03 10.92 -13.03
CA ASP A 653 -14.68 9.89 -12.06
C ASP A 653 -14.75 10.37 -10.61
N CYS A 654 -14.62 11.68 -10.38
CA CYS A 654 -14.82 12.28 -9.05
C CYS A 654 -16.29 12.41 -8.67
N MET A 655 -17.19 12.44 -9.64
CA MET A 655 -18.61 12.81 -9.50
C MET A 655 -19.57 11.67 -9.80
N LYS A 656 -19.12 10.62 -10.50
CA LYS A 656 -19.95 9.47 -10.85
C LYS A 656 -20.12 8.53 -9.65
N GLY A 657 -21.34 8.02 -9.48
CA GLY A 657 -21.67 7.06 -8.43
C GLY A 657 -22.36 7.71 -7.23
N MET A 658 -22.28 7.05 -6.08
CA MET A 658 -22.89 7.56 -4.84
C MET A 658 -21.91 8.49 -4.12
N GLY A 659 -22.26 9.77 -4.06
CA GLY A 659 -21.44 10.82 -3.44
C GLY A 659 -20.27 11.28 -4.32
N THR A 660 -19.57 12.30 -3.83
CA THR A 660 -18.45 12.94 -4.53
C THR A 660 -17.13 12.53 -3.90
N LYS A 661 -16.12 12.25 -4.73
CA LYS A 661 -14.74 12.08 -4.28
C LYS A 661 -14.11 13.46 -4.11
N ASP A 662 -14.58 14.22 -3.12
CA ASP A 662 -14.34 15.66 -2.99
C ASP A 662 -12.85 16.03 -2.99
N GLU A 663 -12.01 15.26 -2.30
CA GLU A 663 -10.55 15.44 -2.31
C GLU A 663 -9.97 15.39 -3.73
N LYS A 664 -10.36 14.37 -4.51
CA LYS A 664 -9.95 14.23 -5.91
C LYS A 664 -10.51 15.36 -6.77
N LEU A 665 -11.75 15.78 -6.52
CA LEU A 665 -12.40 16.87 -7.25
C LEU A 665 -11.65 18.19 -7.01
N VAL A 666 -11.27 18.50 -5.77
CA VAL A 666 -10.47 19.70 -5.44
C VAL A 666 -9.16 19.69 -6.22
N VAL A 667 -8.39 18.61 -6.09
CA VAL A 667 -7.06 18.49 -6.73
C VAL A 667 -7.18 18.66 -8.25
N ARG A 668 -8.13 17.95 -8.88
CA ARG A 668 -8.27 17.96 -10.33
C ARG A 668 -8.84 19.27 -10.86
N ALA A 669 -9.82 19.87 -10.17
CA ALA A 669 -10.35 21.19 -10.52
C ALA A 669 -9.27 22.28 -10.45
N VAL A 670 -8.47 22.31 -9.37
CA VAL A 670 -7.34 23.25 -9.25
C VAL A 670 -6.30 23.00 -10.35
N ARG A 671 -5.98 21.73 -10.64
CA ARG A 671 -4.99 21.38 -11.68
C ARG A 671 -5.39 21.86 -13.07
N VAL A 672 -6.65 21.66 -13.48
CA VAL A 672 -7.14 22.14 -14.79
C VAL A 672 -7.29 23.66 -14.83
N HIS A 673 -7.64 24.29 -13.70
CA HIS A 673 -7.76 25.75 -13.56
C HIS A 673 -6.48 26.51 -13.93
N TRP A 674 -5.30 25.94 -13.63
CA TRP A 674 -4.02 26.61 -13.90
C TRP A 674 -3.71 26.85 -15.38
N ASN A 675 -4.28 26.06 -16.28
CA ASN A 675 -4.12 26.23 -17.72
C ASN A 675 -5.49 26.45 -18.36
N ARG A 676 -5.87 27.74 -18.50
CA ARG A 676 -7.18 28.13 -19.05
C ARG A 676 -7.44 27.59 -20.45
N ALA A 677 -6.44 27.61 -21.32
CA ALA A 677 -6.57 27.06 -22.66
C ALA A 677 -6.84 25.55 -22.64
N HIS A 678 -6.18 24.81 -21.74
CA HIS A 678 -6.47 23.39 -21.53
C HIS A 678 -7.85 23.18 -20.89
N LEU A 679 -8.24 23.95 -19.89
CA LEU A 679 -9.58 23.87 -19.28
C LEU A 679 -10.69 24.06 -20.33
N ASP A 680 -10.52 24.97 -21.28
CA ASP A 680 -11.50 25.16 -22.37
C ASP A 680 -11.62 23.93 -23.28
N GLN A 681 -10.50 23.25 -23.53
CA GLN A 681 -10.51 21.96 -24.23
C GLN A 681 -11.21 20.88 -23.40
N VAL A 682 -10.95 20.82 -22.09
CA VAL A 682 -11.61 19.87 -21.16
C VAL A 682 -13.11 20.10 -21.13
N LYS A 683 -13.58 21.35 -21.06
CA LYS A 683 -15.01 21.69 -21.14
C LYS A 683 -15.62 21.18 -22.45
N GLY A 684 -14.92 21.39 -23.58
CA GLY A 684 -15.34 20.90 -24.89
C GLY A 684 -15.45 19.37 -24.96
N ALA A 685 -14.41 18.67 -24.49
CA ALA A 685 -14.37 17.21 -24.45
C ALA A 685 -15.46 16.63 -23.52
N TYR A 686 -15.62 17.22 -22.34
CA TYR A 686 -16.63 16.84 -21.36
C TYR A 686 -18.05 16.98 -21.93
N ARG A 687 -18.38 18.12 -22.55
CA ARG A 687 -19.66 18.32 -23.24
C ARG A 687 -19.87 17.31 -24.36
N LEU A 688 -18.84 17.04 -25.16
CA LEU A 688 -18.92 16.09 -26.26
C LEU A 688 -19.27 14.68 -25.78
N LYS A 689 -18.62 14.20 -24.72
CA LYS A 689 -18.78 12.84 -24.19
C LYS A 689 -20.00 12.69 -23.29
N TYR A 690 -20.17 13.57 -22.30
CA TYR A 690 -21.17 13.45 -21.23
C TYR A 690 -22.45 14.24 -21.46
N LYS A 691 -22.53 15.00 -22.57
CA LYS A 691 -23.73 15.74 -22.99
C LYS A 691 -24.25 16.75 -21.96
N THR A 692 -23.36 17.25 -21.10
CA THR A 692 -23.65 18.32 -20.13
C THR A 692 -22.42 19.21 -19.96
N GLU A 693 -22.61 20.43 -19.47
CA GLU A 693 -21.52 21.35 -19.18
C GLU A 693 -20.79 20.93 -17.89
N LEU A 694 -19.46 20.96 -17.89
CA LEU A 694 -18.65 20.58 -16.72
C LEU A 694 -19.04 21.39 -15.47
N ALA A 695 -19.19 22.71 -15.60
CA ALA A 695 -19.62 23.57 -14.50
C ALA A 695 -21.02 23.22 -13.99
N ALA A 696 -21.94 22.83 -14.88
CA ALA A 696 -23.28 22.39 -14.48
C ALA A 696 -23.23 21.06 -13.74
N ARG A 697 -22.39 20.11 -14.19
CA ARG A 697 -22.15 18.84 -13.50
C ARG A 697 -21.61 19.08 -12.08
N VAL A 698 -20.54 19.86 -11.96
CA VAL A 698 -19.91 20.18 -10.66
C VAL A 698 -20.90 20.86 -9.73
N ARG A 699 -21.72 21.78 -10.24
CA ARG A 699 -22.76 22.47 -9.46
C ARG A 699 -23.84 21.51 -8.94
N GLY A 700 -24.13 20.42 -9.66
CA GLY A 700 -25.09 19.41 -9.23
C GLY A 700 -24.58 18.49 -8.12
N GLU A 701 -23.26 18.30 -8.02
CA GLU A 701 -22.60 17.37 -7.09
C GLU A 701 -22.01 18.05 -5.84
N THR A 702 -21.93 19.38 -5.85
CA THR A 702 -21.31 20.15 -4.78
C THR A 702 -22.25 21.22 -4.25
N SER A 703 -22.03 21.67 -3.01
CA SER A 703 -22.89 22.67 -2.37
C SER A 703 -22.11 23.63 -1.47
N GLY A 704 -22.76 24.70 -1.02
CA GLY A 704 -22.15 25.72 -0.16
C GLY A 704 -20.99 26.46 -0.83
N ASP A 705 -20.09 27.00 -0.02
CA ASP A 705 -18.90 27.72 -0.50
C ASP A 705 -17.89 26.83 -1.21
N TYR A 706 -17.76 25.58 -0.76
CA TYR A 706 -16.99 24.58 -1.47
C TYR A 706 -17.49 24.42 -2.91
N GLY A 707 -18.80 24.23 -3.11
CA GLY A 707 -19.38 24.15 -4.44
C GLY A 707 -19.21 25.43 -5.25
N ARG A 708 -19.35 26.61 -4.62
CA ARG A 708 -19.04 27.90 -5.28
C ARG A 708 -17.61 27.95 -5.80
N LEU A 709 -16.64 27.50 -5.00
CA LEU A 709 -15.25 27.46 -5.41
C LEU A 709 -15.03 26.48 -6.56
N MET A 710 -15.52 25.24 -6.45
CA MET A 710 -15.33 24.23 -7.49
C MET A 710 -15.92 24.68 -8.82
N VAL A 711 -17.12 25.28 -8.80
CA VAL A 711 -17.73 25.87 -9.99
C VAL A 711 -16.87 26.99 -10.55
N ALA A 712 -16.41 27.93 -9.72
CA ALA A 712 -15.57 29.05 -10.18
C ALA A 712 -14.23 28.61 -10.80
N LEU A 713 -13.66 27.48 -10.37
CA LEU A 713 -12.43 26.92 -10.93
C LEU A 713 -12.64 26.28 -12.32
N VAL A 714 -13.84 25.78 -12.59
CA VAL A 714 -14.18 25.10 -13.85
C VAL A 714 -15.08 25.92 -14.76
N GLU A 715 -15.41 27.15 -14.39
CA GLU A 715 -16.06 28.17 -15.24
C GLU A 715 -15.05 28.85 -16.17
#